data_AF-A0A2N1Y4X2-F1
#
_entry.id   AF-A0A2N1Y4X2-F1
#
_cell.length_a   1.000
_cell.length_b   1.000
_cell.length_c   1.000
_cell.angle_alpha   90.00
_cell.angle_beta   90.00
_cell.angle_gamma   90.00
#
_symmetry.space_group_name_H-M   'P 1'
#
loop_
_entity.id
_entity.type
_entity.pdbx_description
1 polymer ?
#
loop_
_entity_poly.entity_id
_entity_poly.type
_entity_poly.pdbx_seq_one_letter_code
_entity_poly.pdbx_strand_id
1 'polypeptide(L)'
;MFLAVAGSLLFSAGLAVAAEPALTASSPDHVLQVQVQVRDGNLQYQLSRFGVPVLDWSRLGLQFSDASSLTDGLAIADSSTRDVDDRWQQPWGERQWVRNRYRELRVNFTSADAPAMAVVFRVYDEGFGFRYEVPADAQHAKRTISNELTEFAFVADHKTWWNGAYLPNRYEYLYRESPLSAIWKAVTPLTMKTAQGLYLSVHEAALVDYPEMTLENVGGNRLKADLIPWSDGSKVKTEGAFVTPWRTLTVAERATGLIDSDLILNLNEPNTLGDVSWLEPGKYVGVWWEMHIRQSTWASGDKHGANTANVKRFIDFAAKYGFKGVLVEGWNVGWDGDWIANSDLFNFTTPYPDYDFDALARYAKNKGVRIIGHHETSGGIANYESQLEDAMAYMQAHDVRAIKTGYVKQNGLIERIGDAGKPVHEWQHGQFMVRHYQKVAEVAAKHHIAINTHEPIKDTGLRRTWPNWMTREGARGQEYNAWSEGNGPGHIANLAFTRMLSGPMDFTPGIFDLGSKQAMDERNLSSTLAKQLALYVVLYSPLQMAADLPENYEAKPKAFQFIRDVPADWAQSRAIDGEIGDFVVIARQDRNSRDWYLGAVGDENGRLLSVPLGFLESGVRYQAQIYADGVDASWDKNPEAIEISTREVSSNDVLRLRLAPGGGSAIRFVPLHKAVAPR
;
A
#
# COMPACT_ATOMS: atom_id res chain seq x y z
N MET A 1 1.37 75.96 53.45
CA MET A 1 1.44 74.59 54.00
C MET A 1 0.77 73.66 52.98
N PHE A 2 1.54 73.11 52.03
CA PHE A 2 1.08 72.16 51.02
C PHE A 2 1.88 70.87 51.21
N LEU A 3 1.20 69.78 51.55
CA LEU A 3 1.78 68.44 51.62
C LEU A 3 1.81 67.82 50.23
N ALA A 4 3.00 67.39 49.78
CA ALA A 4 3.17 66.53 48.61
C ALA A 4 3.34 65.08 49.08
N VAL A 5 2.45 64.19 48.61
CA VAL A 5 2.53 62.75 48.82
C VAL A 5 3.22 62.13 47.60
N ALA A 6 4.39 61.53 47.80
CA ALA A 6 5.10 60.78 46.78
C ALA A 6 4.72 59.28 46.90
N GLY A 7 3.96 58.79 45.92
CA GLY A 7 3.66 57.36 45.77
C GLY A 7 4.79 56.65 45.03
N SER A 8 5.39 55.65 45.68
CA SER A 8 6.40 54.77 45.07
C SER A 8 5.70 53.60 44.36
N LEU A 9 5.80 53.54 43.03
CA LEU A 9 5.38 52.41 42.21
C LEU A 9 6.48 51.35 42.20
N LEU A 10 6.24 50.23 42.87
CA LEU A 10 7.03 49.00 42.76
C LEU A 10 6.68 48.30 41.44
N PHE A 11 7.58 48.35 40.47
CA PHE A 11 7.54 47.48 39.30
C PHE A 11 8.02 46.08 39.69
N SER A 12 7.10 45.12 39.81
CA SER A 12 7.43 43.70 39.85
C SER A 12 7.92 43.27 38.47
N ALA A 13 9.23 43.13 38.31
CA ALA A 13 9.82 42.46 37.15
C ALA A 13 9.48 40.97 37.22
N GLY A 14 8.47 40.54 36.46
CA GLY A 14 8.24 39.13 36.20
C GLY A 14 9.44 38.55 35.48
N LEU A 15 10.12 37.57 36.08
CA LEU A 15 11.12 36.75 35.43
C LEU A 15 10.43 36.03 34.26
N ALA A 16 10.68 36.50 33.03
CA ALA A 16 10.36 35.74 31.85
C ALA A 16 11.23 34.47 31.90
N VAL A 17 10.60 33.33 32.16
CA VAL A 17 11.26 32.02 32.03
C VAL A 17 11.69 31.91 30.56
N ALA A 18 13.00 31.93 30.31
CA ALA A 18 13.53 31.74 28.98
C ALA A 18 13.09 30.36 28.48
N ALA A 19 12.43 30.31 27.33
CA ALA A 19 12.08 29.03 26.70
C ALA A 19 13.37 28.24 26.46
N GLU A 20 13.38 26.96 26.83
CA GLU A 20 14.49 26.08 26.48
C GLU A 20 14.69 26.07 24.96
N PRO A 21 15.94 26.16 24.47
CA PRO A 21 16.19 26.16 23.04
C PRO A 21 15.68 24.86 22.42
N ALA A 22 15.00 24.97 21.28
CA ALA A 22 14.50 23.80 20.56
C ALA A 22 15.67 22.88 20.16
N LEU A 23 15.50 21.59 20.38
CA LEU A 23 16.41 20.55 19.88
C LEU A 23 16.22 20.41 18.38
N THR A 24 17.30 20.21 17.64
CA THR A 24 17.24 20.16 16.17
C THR A 24 17.99 18.96 15.59
N ALA A 25 17.49 18.44 14.47
CA ALA A 25 18.21 17.50 13.64
C ALA A 25 17.90 17.73 12.16
N SER A 26 18.95 17.82 11.35
CA SER A 26 18.85 17.95 9.90
C SER A 26 19.04 16.61 9.21
N SER A 27 18.39 16.44 8.06
CA SER A 27 18.65 15.33 7.15
C SER A 27 20.12 15.34 6.68
N PRO A 28 20.64 14.21 6.17
CA PRO A 28 22.04 14.08 5.76
C PRO A 28 22.54 15.17 4.80
N ASP A 29 21.70 15.61 3.85
CA ASP A 29 22.04 16.66 2.88
C ASP A 29 21.45 18.04 3.27
N HIS A 30 21.03 18.21 4.53
CA HIS A 30 20.47 19.44 5.10
C HIS A 30 19.23 19.98 4.36
N VAL A 31 18.50 19.06 3.72
CA VAL A 31 17.27 19.33 2.97
C VAL A 31 16.10 19.56 3.93
N LEU A 32 15.93 18.67 4.90
CA LEU A 32 14.90 18.75 5.93
C LEU A 32 15.52 19.01 7.30
N GLN A 33 14.79 19.70 8.16
CA GLN A 33 15.17 19.87 9.56
C GLN A 33 13.95 19.74 10.45
N VAL A 34 14.04 18.85 11.43
CA VAL A 34 13.08 18.72 12.53
C VAL A 34 13.57 19.56 13.70
N GLN A 35 12.65 20.28 14.32
CA GLN A 35 12.83 20.96 15.59
C GLN A 35 11.86 20.39 16.62
N VAL A 36 12.30 20.20 17.86
CA VAL A 36 11.49 19.63 18.96
C VAL A 36 11.63 20.53 20.18
N GLN A 37 10.52 20.87 20.82
CA GLN A 37 10.53 21.66 22.05
C GLN A 37 9.38 21.28 22.97
N VAL A 38 9.53 21.60 24.26
CA VAL A 38 8.42 21.70 25.19
C VAL A 38 8.13 23.17 25.39
N ARG A 39 6.89 23.60 25.11
CA ARG A 39 6.45 24.98 25.33
C ARG A 39 5.12 24.99 26.04
N ASP A 40 5.03 25.79 27.11
CA ASP A 40 3.82 25.88 27.93
C ASP A 40 3.33 24.48 28.39
N GLY A 41 4.28 23.60 28.72
CA GLY A 41 4.04 22.21 29.12
C GLY A 41 3.70 21.24 27.98
N ASN A 42 3.54 21.71 26.74
CA ASN A 42 3.18 20.87 25.59
C ASN A 42 4.41 20.47 24.78
N LEU A 43 4.57 19.17 24.54
CA LEU A 43 5.54 18.64 23.59
C LEU A 43 5.05 18.91 22.16
N GLN A 44 5.93 19.49 21.34
CA GLN A 44 5.63 19.79 19.94
C GLN A 44 6.87 19.70 19.06
N TYR A 45 6.65 19.51 17.76
CA TYR A 45 7.68 19.48 16.74
C TYR A 45 7.34 20.36 15.55
N GLN A 46 8.35 20.77 14.78
CA GLN A 46 8.20 21.50 13.53
C GLN A 46 9.08 20.84 12.46
N LEU A 47 8.64 20.85 11.20
CA LEU A 47 9.44 20.41 10.06
C LEU A 47 9.64 21.56 9.09
N SER A 48 10.89 21.84 8.74
CA SER A 48 11.23 22.80 7.68
C SER A 48 12.01 22.14 6.54
N ARG A 49 11.87 22.70 5.34
CA ARG A 49 12.65 22.38 4.15
C ARG A 49 13.49 23.59 3.78
N PHE A 50 14.82 23.46 3.78
CA PHE A 50 15.76 24.57 3.57
C PHE A 50 15.41 25.83 4.42
N GLY A 51 15.01 25.63 5.68
CA GLY A 51 14.61 26.70 6.61
C GLY A 51 13.21 27.26 6.41
N VAL A 52 12.46 26.82 5.38
CA VAL A 52 11.06 27.21 5.17
C VAL A 52 10.14 26.16 5.81
N PRO A 53 9.23 26.52 6.73
CA PRO A 53 8.32 25.56 7.35
C PRO A 53 7.44 24.82 6.33
N VAL A 54 7.35 23.50 6.50
CA VAL A 54 6.42 22.60 5.79
C VAL A 54 5.30 22.18 6.74
N LEU A 55 5.68 21.80 7.96
CA LEU A 55 4.79 21.68 9.10
C LEU A 55 5.13 22.79 10.10
N ASP A 56 4.13 23.51 10.58
CA ASP A 56 4.24 24.36 11.75
C ASP A 56 4.26 23.51 13.05
N TRP A 57 4.40 24.16 14.19
CA TRP A 57 4.42 23.51 15.50
C TRP A 57 3.19 22.60 15.68
N SER A 58 3.48 21.30 15.74
CA SER A 58 2.53 20.21 15.78
C SER A 58 2.66 19.46 17.09
N ARG A 59 1.54 19.24 17.79
CA ARG A 59 1.54 18.59 19.11
C ARG A 59 1.90 17.10 19.03
N LEU A 60 2.47 16.60 20.13
CA LEU A 60 2.70 15.19 20.40
C LEU A 60 2.15 14.84 21.80
N GLY A 61 1.69 13.60 21.99
CA GLY A 61 1.33 13.09 23.30
C GLY A 61 0.37 11.90 23.26
N LEU A 62 0.24 11.20 24.38
CA LEU A 62 -0.63 10.04 24.54
C LEU A 62 -1.54 10.23 25.76
N GLN A 63 -2.85 10.05 25.57
CA GLN A 63 -3.81 10.02 26.68
C GLN A 63 -4.14 8.59 27.05
N PHE A 64 -4.08 8.30 28.35
CA PHE A 64 -4.48 7.02 28.91
C PHE A 64 -5.78 7.20 29.70
N SER A 65 -6.67 6.20 29.63
CA SER A 65 -7.91 6.21 30.42
C SER A 65 -7.73 5.66 31.84
N ASP A 66 -6.68 4.88 32.07
CA ASP A 66 -6.43 4.10 33.29
C ASP A 66 -5.04 4.37 33.90
N ALA A 67 -4.29 5.34 33.38
CA ALA A 67 -2.99 5.78 33.89
C ALA A 67 -2.80 7.29 33.65
N SER A 68 -1.73 7.87 34.20
CA SER A 68 -1.37 9.27 33.95
C SER A 68 -1.10 9.50 32.46
N SER A 69 -1.70 10.55 31.90
CA SER A 69 -1.51 10.93 30.50
C SER A 69 -0.11 11.53 30.27
N LEU A 70 0.43 11.31 29.08
CA LEU A 70 1.70 11.83 28.60
C LEU A 70 1.45 13.00 27.63
N THR A 71 0.78 14.04 28.13
CA THR A 71 0.28 15.17 27.33
C THR A 71 0.77 16.53 27.74
N ASP A 72 1.09 16.68 29.03
CA ASP A 72 1.55 17.90 29.68
C ASP A 72 2.48 17.55 30.85
N GLY A 73 3.11 18.56 31.45
CA GLY A 73 4.05 18.36 32.57
C GLY A 73 5.32 17.58 32.21
N LEU A 74 5.58 17.40 30.92
CA LEU A 74 6.77 16.73 30.40
C LEU A 74 7.94 17.71 30.39
N ALA A 75 9.12 17.24 30.77
CA ALA A 75 10.38 17.95 30.60
C ALA A 75 11.33 17.13 29.73
N ILE A 76 12.19 17.81 28.97
CA ILE A 76 13.28 17.14 28.25
C ILE A 76 14.32 16.72 29.29
N ALA A 77 14.57 15.42 29.39
CA ALA A 77 15.60 14.89 30.29
C ALA A 77 16.96 14.90 29.61
N ASP A 78 17.03 14.35 28.41
CA ASP A 78 18.21 14.36 27.56
C ASP A 78 17.83 14.14 26.08
N SER A 79 18.82 14.30 25.21
CA SER A 79 18.69 13.92 23.81
C SER A 79 19.99 13.36 23.25
N SER A 80 19.87 12.57 22.19
CA SER A 80 21.01 12.03 21.45
C SER A 80 20.73 12.02 19.96
N THR A 81 21.80 12.12 19.17
CA THR A 81 21.74 11.98 17.72
C THR A 81 22.68 10.88 17.25
N ARG A 82 22.33 10.24 16.13
CA ARG A 82 23.23 9.33 15.41
C ARG A 82 22.95 9.40 13.92
N ASP A 83 23.99 9.23 13.12
CA ASP A 83 23.89 9.14 11.67
C ASP A 83 23.92 7.67 11.24
N VAL A 84 23.08 7.30 10.29
CA VAL A 84 23.02 5.97 9.68
C VAL A 84 23.12 6.13 8.17
N ASP A 85 23.94 5.30 7.54
CA ASP A 85 24.04 5.15 6.10
C ASP A 85 24.39 3.69 5.80
N ASP A 86 23.36 2.87 5.65
CA ASP A 86 23.49 1.47 5.30
C ASP A 86 22.73 1.13 4.01
N ARG A 87 22.89 -0.12 3.59
CA ARG A 87 22.21 -0.66 2.42
C ARG A 87 21.80 -2.09 2.70
N TRP A 88 20.58 -2.44 2.33
CA TRP A 88 20.04 -3.79 2.49
C TRP A 88 19.41 -4.28 1.19
N GLN A 89 19.29 -5.61 1.06
CA GLN A 89 18.74 -6.25 -0.12
C GLN A 89 17.32 -6.77 0.18
N GLN A 90 16.35 -6.45 -0.69
CA GLN A 90 15.03 -7.06 -0.59
C GLN A 90 15.07 -8.51 -1.11
N PRO A 91 14.31 -9.47 -0.56
CA PRO A 91 14.20 -10.81 -1.14
C PRO A 91 13.43 -10.79 -2.48
N TRP A 92 12.51 -9.84 -2.63
CA TRP A 92 11.74 -9.49 -3.83
C TRP A 92 11.29 -8.03 -3.67
N GLY A 93 11.06 -7.30 -4.75
CA GLY A 93 10.82 -5.86 -4.63
C GLY A 93 10.67 -5.10 -5.94
N GLU A 94 10.25 -3.85 -5.80
CA GLU A 94 10.36 -2.82 -6.84
C GLU A 94 11.82 -2.42 -7.09
N ARG A 95 12.73 -2.76 -6.18
CA ARG A 95 14.17 -2.57 -6.30
C ARG A 95 14.90 -3.62 -5.49
N GLN A 96 16.02 -4.13 -5.99
CA GLN A 96 16.79 -5.17 -5.29
C GLN A 96 17.48 -4.61 -4.06
N TRP A 97 18.01 -3.39 -4.15
CA TRP A 97 18.80 -2.78 -3.10
C TRP A 97 18.17 -1.47 -2.64
N VAL A 98 18.04 -1.33 -1.33
CA VAL A 98 17.49 -0.15 -0.66
C VAL A 98 18.59 0.47 0.17
N ARG A 99 18.79 1.79 0.02
CA ARG A 99 19.69 2.57 0.89
C ARG A 99 18.88 3.12 2.06
N ASN A 100 19.45 3.07 3.25
CA ASN A 100 18.85 3.59 4.47
C ASN A 100 19.79 4.65 5.05
N ARG A 101 19.55 5.91 4.68
CA ARG A 101 20.41 7.03 5.06
C ARG A 101 19.60 8.11 5.77
N TYR A 102 19.84 8.29 7.07
CA TYR A 102 19.11 9.26 7.88
C TYR A 102 19.95 9.76 9.06
N ARG A 103 19.52 10.89 9.62
CA ARG A 103 19.92 11.32 10.96
C ARG A 103 18.81 10.99 11.95
N GLU A 104 19.15 10.28 13.03
CA GLU A 104 18.23 10.03 14.13
C GLU A 104 18.37 11.12 15.20
N LEU A 105 17.24 11.55 15.75
CA LEU A 105 17.15 12.34 16.98
C LEU A 105 16.25 11.59 17.96
N ARG A 106 16.83 11.15 19.08
CA ARG A 106 16.08 10.63 20.22
C ARG A 106 15.98 11.71 21.27
N VAL A 107 14.76 12.02 21.71
CA VAL A 107 14.51 12.93 22.84
C VAL A 107 13.83 12.12 23.94
N ASN A 108 14.46 12.05 25.11
CA ASN A 108 13.93 11.37 26.28
C ASN A 108 13.22 12.39 27.18
N PHE A 109 12.01 12.06 27.62
CA PHE A 109 11.17 12.92 28.45
C PHE A 109 10.92 12.30 29.83
N THR A 110 10.85 13.16 30.83
CA THR A 110 10.45 12.81 32.20
C THR A 110 9.13 13.49 32.57
N SER A 111 8.40 12.88 33.49
CA SER A 111 7.23 13.46 34.16
C SER A 111 7.39 13.24 35.67
N ALA A 112 7.29 14.30 36.46
CA ALA A 112 7.57 14.28 37.90
C ALA A 112 8.90 13.55 38.25
N ASP A 113 9.97 13.88 37.52
CA ASP A 113 11.33 13.32 37.64
C ASP A 113 11.47 11.80 37.37
N ALA A 114 10.43 11.15 36.86
CA ALA A 114 10.46 9.75 36.43
C ALA A 114 10.48 9.63 34.89
N PRO A 115 11.15 8.61 34.31
CA PRO A 115 11.11 8.35 32.87
C PRO A 115 9.67 8.19 32.37
N ALA A 116 9.28 9.00 31.38
CA ALA A 116 7.90 9.05 30.90
C ALA A 116 7.75 8.43 29.50
N MET A 117 8.52 8.91 28.52
CA MET A 117 8.59 8.36 27.15
C MET A 117 9.80 8.90 26.42
N ALA A 118 10.15 8.31 25.29
CA ALA A 118 11.01 8.91 24.29
C ALA A 118 10.23 9.17 22.99
N VAL A 119 10.64 10.19 22.25
CA VAL A 119 10.24 10.35 20.85
C VAL A 119 11.49 10.23 19.98
N VAL A 120 11.43 9.29 19.03
CA VAL A 120 12.53 9.00 18.11
C VAL A 120 12.14 9.51 16.73
N PHE A 121 12.91 10.46 16.19
CA PHE A 121 12.78 10.96 14.83
C PHE A 121 13.88 10.38 13.96
N ARG A 122 13.56 9.96 12.74
CA ARG A 122 14.51 9.64 11.67
C ARG A 122 14.26 10.58 10.51
N VAL A 123 15.25 11.43 10.21
CA VAL A 123 15.16 12.48 9.20
C VAL A 123 15.99 12.07 7.98
N TYR A 124 15.29 11.81 6.88
CA TYR A 124 15.83 11.47 5.57
C TYR A 124 15.82 12.72 4.68
N ASP A 125 16.46 12.67 3.52
CA ASP A 125 16.42 13.79 2.57
C ASP A 125 15.06 13.86 1.84
N GLU A 126 14.34 12.76 1.74
CA GLU A 126 13.03 12.66 1.09
C GLU A 126 11.83 12.73 2.05
N GLY A 127 12.06 12.82 3.35
CA GLY A 127 10.99 12.82 4.36
C GLY A 127 11.48 12.57 5.77
N PHE A 128 10.56 12.39 6.70
CA PHE A 128 10.89 11.98 8.06
C PHE A 128 9.85 11.01 8.62
N GLY A 129 10.28 10.24 9.61
CA GLY A 129 9.40 9.41 10.44
C GLY A 129 9.66 9.63 11.92
N PHE A 130 8.64 9.52 12.77
CA PHE A 130 8.82 9.47 14.22
C PHE A 130 7.91 8.47 14.91
N ARG A 131 8.31 8.01 16.10
CA ARG A 131 7.47 7.15 16.96
C ARG A 131 7.68 7.47 18.43
N TYR A 132 6.71 7.09 19.25
CA TYR A 132 6.84 7.08 20.70
C TYR A 132 7.43 5.75 21.17
N GLU A 133 8.30 5.80 22.17
CA GLU A 133 8.74 4.63 22.92
C GLU A 133 8.41 4.86 24.39
N VAL A 134 7.47 4.06 24.92
CA VAL A 134 6.93 4.23 26.27
C VAL A 134 7.43 3.09 27.14
N PRO A 135 8.19 3.35 28.23
CA PRO A 135 8.68 2.32 29.13
C PRO A 135 7.52 1.65 29.87
N ALA A 136 7.79 0.47 30.45
CA ALA A 136 6.84 -0.19 31.33
C ALA A 136 6.56 0.69 32.57
N ASP A 137 5.31 0.74 33.00
CA ASP A 137 4.91 1.41 34.24
C ASP A 137 4.86 0.39 35.38
N ALA A 138 5.63 0.63 36.44
CA ALA A 138 5.69 -0.25 37.59
C ALA A 138 4.35 -0.35 38.36
N GLN A 139 3.47 0.65 38.23
CA GLN A 139 2.14 0.68 38.84
C GLN A 139 1.06 0.11 37.91
N HIS A 140 1.27 0.17 36.59
CA HIS A 140 0.30 -0.23 35.59
C HIS A 140 0.93 -1.17 34.54
N ALA A 141 0.87 -2.48 34.79
CA ALA A 141 1.34 -3.47 33.82
C ALA A 141 0.57 -3.43 32.50
N LYS A 142 -0.71 -3.03 32.53
CA LYS A 142 -1.55 -2.79 31.35
C LYS A 142 -2.03 -1.34 31.37
N ARG A 143 -2.02 -0.72 30.20
CA ARG A 143 -2.49 0.66 30.00
C ARG A 143 -3.32 0.75 28.74
N THR A 144 -4.36 1.58 28.80
CA THR A 144 -5.32 1.76 27.72
C THR A 144 -5.22 3.18 27.18
N ILE A 145 -4.77 3.31 25.93
CA ILE A 145 -4.73 4.59 25.23
C ILE A 145 -6.15 4.96 24.82
N SER A 146 -6.60 6.14 25.23
CA SER A 146 -7.88 6.73 24.84
C SER A 146 -7.75 7.73 23.69
N ASN A 147 -6.55 8.30 23.49
CA ASN A 147 -6.28 9.25 22.41
C ASN A 147 -4.78 9.37 22.11
N GLU A 148 -4.45 9.65 20.86
CA GLU A 148 -3.12 10.04 20.43
C GLU A 148 -3.17 11.50 19.93
N LEU A 149 -2.36 12.38 20.54
CA LEU A 149 -2.39 13.83 20.28
C LEU A 149 -1.46 14.27 19.15
N THR A 150 -0.92 13.31 18.39
CA THR A 150 -0.07 13.58 17.24
C THR A 150 -0.77 14.49 16.23
N GLU A 151 -0.14 15.60 15.88
CA GLU A 151 -0.63 16.51 14.84
C GLU A 151 0.33 16.59 13.65
N PHE A 152 -0.23 17.02 12.52
CA PHE A 152 0.45 17.52 11.33
C PHE A 152 -0.16 18.89 11.02
N ALA A 153 0.48 19.96 11.48
CA ALA A 153 0.04 21.33 11.26
C ALA A 153 0.62 21.88 9.96
N PHE A 154 -0.12 21.80 8.86
CA PHE A 154 0.35 22.33 7.58
C PHE A 154 0.33 23.86 7.56
N VAL A 155 1.28 24.46 6.85
CA VAL A 155 1.43 25.92 6.79
C VAL A 155 0.38 26.62 5.92
N ALA A 156 -0.39 25.88 5.12
CA ALA A 156 -1.44 26.42 4.27
C ALA A 156 -2.52 25.37 3.94
N ASP A 157 -3.61 25.83 3.33
CA ASP A 157 -4.70 24.99 2.83
C ASP A 157 -4.29 24.35 1.49
N HIS A 158 -3.69 23.17 1.55
CA HIS A 158 -3.11 22.49 0.38
C HIS A 158 -4.16 21.78 -0.47
N LYS A 159 -3.90 21.65 -1.77
CA LYS A 159 -4.69 20.77 -2.66
C LYS A 159 -4.41 19.32 -2.26
N THR A 160 -5.44 18.52 -2.03
CA THR A 160 -5.34 17.20 -1.38
C THR A 160 -6.12 16.13 -2.12
N TRP A 161 -5.52 14.94 -2.26
CA TRP A 161 -6.14 13.71 -2.76
C TRP A 161 -6.31 12.72 -1.61
N TRP A 162 -7.55 12.32 -1.35
CA TRP A 162 -7.90 11.55 -0.14
C TRP A 162 -9.14 10.67 -0.30
N ASN A 163 -9.23 9.67 0.58
CA ASN A 163 -10.42 8.86 0.82
C ASN A 163 -10.89 9.06 2.26
N GLY A 164 -12.20 8.99 2.49
CA GLY A 164 -12.78 9.17 3.83
C GLY A 164 -12.49 7.98 4.75
N ALA A 165 -12.24 8.25 6.03
CA ALA A 165 -12.15 7.22 7.07
C ALA A 165 -13.54 6.78 7.56
N TYR A 166 -13.62 5.60 8.19
CA TYR A 166 -14.85 5.01 8.76
C TYR A 166 -15.99 4.75 7.77
N LEU A 167 -15.72 4.85 6.46
CA LEU A 167 -16.73 4.62 5.45
C LEU A 167 -17.08 3.12 5.36
N PRO A 168 -18.35 2.76 5.05
CA PRO A 168 -18.81 1.36 5.05
C PRO A 168 -18.00 0.42 4.15
N ASN A 169 -17.46 0.94 3.04
CA ASN A 169 -16.70 0.16 2.06
C ASN A 169 -15.19 0.24 2.28
N ARG A 170 -14.75 0.41 3.53
CA ARG A 170 -13.34 0.35 3.95
C ARG A 170 -12.46 1.34 3.14
N TYR A 171 -11.49 0.84 2.38
CA TYR A 171 -10.61 1.64 1.51
C TYR A 171 -11.09 1.72 0.05
N GLU A 172 -12.13 0.99 -0.33
CA GLU A 172 -12.59 0.85 -1.72
C GLU A 172 -13.50 1.99 -2.15
N TYR A 173 -12.90 3.19 -2.21
CA TYR A 173 -13.49 4.41 -2.74
C TYR A 173 -12.59 5.04 -3.80
N LEU A 174 -13.20 5.80 -4.71
CA LEU A 174 -12.46 6.69 -5.60
C LEU A 174 -11.94 7.91 -4.82
N TYR A 175 -10.71 8.29 -5.14
CA TYR A 175 -10.05 9.44 -4.53
C TYR A 175 -10.80 10.73 -4.84
N ARG A 176 -10.96 11.54 -3.80
CA ARG A 176 -11.50 12.90 -3.89
C ARG A 176 -10.35 13.89 -3.98
N GLU A 177 -10.58 14.95 -4.74
CA GLU A 177 -9.71 16.11 -4.80
C GLU A 177 -10.40 17.29 -4.11
N SER A 178 -9.76 17.89 -3.11
CA SER A 178 -10.28 19.10 -2.45
C SER A 178 -9.15 19.88 -1.76
N PRO A 179 -9.40 21.12 -1.31
CA PRO A 179 -8.56 21.75 -0.30
C PRO A 179 -8.52 20.91 0.98
N LEU A 180 -7.42 21.01 1.73
CA LEU A 180 -7.21 20.37 3.04
C LEU A 180 -8.31 20.77 4.04
N SER A 181 -8.76 22.01 4.01
CA SER A 181 -9.81 22.55 4.85
C SER A 181 -11.18 21.87 4.67
N ALA A 182 -11.41 21.22 3.53
CA ALA A 182 -12.65 20.50 3.23
C ALA A 182 -12.65 19.04 3.72
N ILE A 183 -11.52 18.55 4.23
CA ILE A 183 -11.40 17.20 4.77
C ILE A 183 -12.04 17.16 6.14
N TRP A 184 -12.81 16.10 6.43
CA TRP A 184 -13.26 15.80 7.79
C TRP A 184 -12.38 14.74 8.44
N LYS A 185 -12.44 13.50 7.94
CA LYS A 185 -11.57 12.40 8.35
C LYS A 185 -11.10 11.61 7.15
N ALA A 186 -9.81 11.32 7.08
CA ALA A 186 -9.20 10.65 5.94
C ALA A 186 -8.34 9.45 6.33
N VAL A 187 -8.31 8.45 5.46
CA VAL A 187 -7.32 7.36 5.52
C VAL A 187 -5.99 7.84 4.94
N THR A 188 -4.92 7.08 5.20
CA THR A 188 -3.59 7.34 4.63
C THR A 188 -3.18 6.21 3.66
N PRO A 189 -2.31 6.43 2.65
CA PRO A 189 -1.57 7.66 2.37
C PRO A 189 -2.47 8.81 1.92
N LEU A 190 -2.36 9.96 2.60
CA LEU A 190 -3.04 11.19 2.22
C LEU A 190 -2.02 12.09 1.53
N THR A 191 -2.29 12.44 0.28
CA THR A 191 -1.30 13.12 -0.58
C THR A 191 -1.74 14.52 -0.94
N MET A 192 -0.80 15.47 -0.91
CA MET A 192 -1.05 16.89 -1.12
C MET A 192 -0.08 17.50 -2.13
N LYS A 193 -0.51 18.60 -2.75
CA LYS A 193 0.33 19.52 -3.51
C LYS A 193 0.21 20.91 -2.90
N THR A 194 1.34 21.50 -2.55
CA THR A 194 1.41 22.86 -1.98
C THR A 194 1.36 23.91 -3.09
N ALA A 195 1.01 25.14 -2.73
CA ALA A 195 1.03 26.27 -3.67
C ALA A 195 2.45 26.56 -4.20
N GLN A 196 3.48 26.18 -3.44
CA GLN A 196 4.89 26.30 -3.81
C GLN A 196 5.38 25.16 -4.71
N GLY A 197 4.52 24.21 -5.06
CA GLY A 197 4.85 23.10 -5.95
C GLY A 197 5.52 21.90 -5.27
N LEU A 198 5.52 21.83 -3.93
CA LEU A 198 5.95 20.63 -3.21
C LEU A 198 4.81 19.59 -3.20
N TYR A 199 5.20 18.33 -3.18
CA TYR A 199 4.30 17.19 -3.02
C TYR A 199 4.56 16.55 -1.66
N LEU A 200 3.49 16.30 -0.90
CA LEU A 200 3.55 15.80 0.46
C LEU A 200 2.72 14.52 0.57
N SER A 201 3.14 13.54 1.37
CA SER A 201 2.29 12.40 1.70
C SER A 201 2.42 12.00 3.17
N VAL A 202 1.29 12.02 3.89
CA VAL A 202 1.19 11.60 5.29
C VAL A 202 0.80 10.12 5.33
N HIS A 203 1.55 9.34 6.10
CA HIS A 203 1.30 7.91 6.27
C HIS A 203 1.88 7.40 7.60
N GLU A 204 1.92 6.08 7.78
CA GLU A 204 2.56 5.40 8.90
C GLU A 204 3.34 4.17 8.42
N ALA A 205 4.31 3.72 9.22
CA ALA A 205 5.12 2.54 8.92
C ALA A 205 5.24 1.61 10.15
N ALA A 206 5.39 0.30 9.90
CA ALA A 206 5.49 -0.74 10.91
C ALA A 206 4.28 -0.79 11.87
N LEU A 207 3.06 -0.92 11.30
CA LEU A 207 1.83 -1.04 12.08
C LEU A 207 1.72 -2.45 12.70
N VAL A 208 2.32 -2.61 13.88
CA VAL A 208 2.33 -3.86 14.67
C VAL A 208 1.68 -3.59 16.02
N ASP A 209 0.75 -4.47 16.41
CA ASP A 209 0.05 -4.41 17.70
C ASP A 209 -0.53 -3.02 18.08
N TYR A 210 -1.00 -2.27 17.08
CA TYR A 210 -1.57 -0.93 17.22
C TYR A 210 -2.67 -0.77 16.17
N PRO A 211 -3.71 0.05 16.38
CA PRO A 211 -4.71 0.32 15.35
C PRO A 211 -4.17 1.25 14.26
N GLU A 212 -4.83 1.22 13.09
CA GLU A 212 -4.62 2.23 12.05
C GLU A 212 -4.74 3.67 12.61
N MET A 213 -3.80 4.52 12.21
CA MET A 213 -3.95 5.98 12.25
C MET A 213 -4.74 6.46 11.03
N THR A 214 -5.93 7.01 11.28
CA THR A 214 -6.61 7.92 10.34
C THR A 214 -6.29 9.37 10.72
N LEU A 215 -6.70 10.34 9.90
CA LEU A 215 -6.42 11.75 10.10
C LEU A 215 -7.72 12.54 10.24
N GLU A 216 -7.93 13.17 11.38
CA GLU A 216 -9.05 14.07 11.64
C GLU A 216 -8.62 15.54 11.46
N ASN A 217 -9.38 16.29 10.68
CA ASN A 217 -9.17 17.73 10.56
C ASN A 217 -9.70 18.45 11.81
N VAL A 218 -8.79 19.12 12.53
CA VAL A 218 -9.08 19.86 13.76
C VAL A 218 -9.02 21.39 13.56
N GLY A 219 -9.08 21.83 12.30
CA GLY A 219 -9.10 23.23 11.89
C GLY A 219 -7.72 23.88 11.83
N GLY A 220 -7.62 25.03 11.13
CA GLY A 220 -6.37 25.77 10.99
C GLY A 220 -5.26 24.99 10.29
N ASN A 221 -5.62 24.22 9.25
CA ASN A 221 -4.72 23.36 8.46
C ASN A 221 -4.04 22.25 9.29
N ARG A 222 -4.62 21.86 10.43
CA ARG A 222 -4.12 20.77 11.28
C ARG A 222 -4.90 19.49 11.06
N LEU A 223 -4.16 18.41 10.81
CA LEU A 223 -4.65 17.05 10.90
C LEU A 223 -4.13 16.42 12.19
N LYS A 224 -5.00 15.81 12.98
CA LYS A 224 -4.66 15.06 14.19
C LYS A 224 -4.81 13.56 13.91
N ALA A 225 -3.95 12.74 14.49
CA ALA A 225 -4.16 11.30 14.53
C ALA A 225 -5.54 10.97 15.14
N ASP A 226 -6.30 10.15 14.44
CA ASP A 226 -7.53 9.52 14.93
C ASP A 226 -7.39 8.01 14.77
N LEU A 227 -7.09 7.35 15.87
CA LEU A 227 -6.87 5.91 15.91
C LEU A 227 -8.20 5.16 15.81
N ILE A 228 -8.25 4.12 14.98
CA ILE A 228 -9.43 3.26 14.89
C ILE A 228 -9.66 2.56 16.26
N PRO A 229 -10.83 2.71 16.89
CA PRO A 229 -11.08 2.18 18.23
C PRO A 229 -11.38 0.67 18.21
N TRP A 230 -11.29 0.05 19.38
CA TRP A 230 -12.00 -1.18 19.71
C TRP A 230 -13.51 -0.94 19.85
N SER A 231 -14.29 -2.01 19.86
CA SER A 231 -15.75 -1.97 20.07
C SER A 231 -16.19 -1.24 21.36
N ASP A 232 -15.34 -1.22 22.39
CA ASP A 232 -15.59 -0.54 23.68
C ASP A 232 -15.17 0.95 23.68
N GLY A 233 -14.68 1.46 22.55
CA GLY A 233 -14.23 2.85 22.38
C GLY A 233 -12.77 3.11 22.78
N SER A 234 -12.09 2.16 23.44
CA SER A 234 -10.65 2.26 23.69
C SER A 234 -9.88 2.28 22.37
N LYS A 235 -8.75 2.99 22.30
CA LYS A 235 -7.96 3.05 21.06
C LYS A 235 -6.95 1.92 21.02
N VAL A 236 -6.17 1.77 22.09
CA VAL A 236 -5.09 0.79 22.15
C VAL A 236 -5.02 0.16 23.52
N LYS A 237 -4.92 -1.17 23.57
CA LYS A 237 -4.67 -1.93 24.80
C LYS A 237 -3.22 -2.39 24.77
N THR A 238 -2.41 -1.87 25.69
CA THR A 238 -0.96 -2.13 25.77
C THR A 238 -0.60 -2.93 27.02
N GLU A 239 0.50 -3.67 26.97
CA GLU A 239 1.07 -4.40 28.11
C GLU A 239 2.58 -4.15 28.20
N GLY A 240 3.05 -3.77 29.39
CA GLY A 240 4.45 -3.44 29.63
C GLY A 240 4.93 -2.20 28.88
N ALA A 241 6.17 -2.27 28.38
CA ALA A 241 6.74 -1.27 27.49
C ALA A 241 6.22 -1.48 26.08
N PHE A 242 5.98 -0.39 25.34
CA PHE A 242 5.48 -0.46 23.98
C PHE A 242 6.05 0.66 23.12
N VAL A 243 5.93 0.51 21.81
CA VAL A 243 6.26 1.54 20.83
C VAL A 243 5.05 1.77 19.94
N THR A 244 4.87 2.99 19.46
CA THR A 244 3.88 3.23 18.40
C THR A 244 4.47 2.83 17.04
N PRO A 245 3.62 2.60 16.03
CA PRO A 245 4.06 2.67 14.64
C PRO A 245 4.71 4.02 14.36
N TRP A 246 5.54 4.07 13.32
CA TRP A 246 6.10 5.33 12.84
C TRP A 246 5.02 6.18 12.19
N ARG A 247 5.01 7.48 12.42
CA ARG A 247 4.24 8.47 11.69
C ARG A 247 5.16 9.16 10.71
N THR A 248 4.75 9.26 9.45
CA THR A 248 5.64 9.66 8.36
C THR A 248 5.10 10.80 7.54
N LEU A 249 5.99 11.70 7.10
CA LEU A 249 5.73 12.64 6.03
C LEU A 249 6.82 12.51 4.97
N THR A 250 6.44 12.17 3.74
CA THR A 250 7.32 12.27 2.56
C THR A 250 7.19 13.68 1.98
N VAL A 251 8.29 14.30 1.56
CA VAL A 251 8.36 15.65 0.99
C VAL A 251 9.17 15.61 -0.30
N ALA A 252 8.53 15.92 -1.44
CA ALA A 252 9.16 15.84 -2.75
C ALA A 252 8.96 17.13 -3.57
N GLU A 253 9.92 17.46 -4.43
CA GLU A 253 9.84 18.59 -5.38
C GLU A 253 9.06 18.25 -6.66
N ARG A 254 8.88 16.96 -6.93
CA ARG A 254 8.12 16.41 -8.05
C ARG A 254 7.25 15.27 -7.54
N ALA A 255 6.08 15.07 -8.13
CA ALA A 255 5.17 13.98 -7.75
C ALA A 255 5.87 12.61 -7.76
N THR A 256 6.75 12.38 -8.75
CA THR A 256 7.54 11.14 -8.88
C THR A 256 8.45 10.85 -7.69
N GLY A 257 8.92 11.88 -6.98
CA GLY A 257 9.73 11.70 -5.77
C GLY A 257 8.96 11.04 -4.62
N LEU A 258 7.63 11.10 -4.61
CA LEU A 258 6.81 10.33 -3.67
C LEU A 258 6.91 8.82 -3.95
N ILE A 259 6.91 8.43 -5.23
CA ILE A 259 6.97 7.02 -5.67
C ILE A 259 8.37 6.43 -5.47
N ASP A 260 9.40 7.23 -5.73
CA ASP A 260 10.79 6.75 -5.64
C ASP A 260 11.30 6.61 -4.20
N SER A 261 10.55 7.11 -3.21
CA SER A 261 10.90 7.04 -1.78
C SER A 261 10.92 5.60 -1.24
N ASP A 262 11.93 5.29 -0.43
CA ASP A 262 12.07 4.03 0.32
C ASP A 262 11.68 4.19 1.80
N LEU A 263 11.17 5.37 2.20
CA LEU A 263 10.93 5.74 3.60
C LEU A 263 10.13 4.69 4.37
N ILE A 264 9.03 4.21 3.79
CA ILE A 264 8.13 3.25 4.45
C ILE A 264 8.86 1.93 4.75
N LEU A 265 9.59 1.38 3.79
CA LEU A 265 10.38 0.15 4.01
C LEU A 265 11.50 0.37 5.02
N ASN A 266 12.24 1.48 4.92
CA ASN A 266 13.38 1.78 5.80
C ASN A 266 13.01 1.89 7.28
N LEU A 267 11.75 2.23 7.58
CA LEU A 267 11.23 2.32 8.94
C LEU A 267 10.72 0.99 9.53
N ASN A 268 10.66 -0.08 8.75
CA ASN A 268 10.28 -1.41 9.23
C ASN A 268 11.49 -2.19 9.75
N GLU A 269 11.23 -3.16 10.63
CA GLU A 269 12.27 -4.06 11.11
C GLU A 269 12.77 -4.98 9.97
N PRO A 270 14.02 -5.49 10.04
CA PRO A 270 14.54 -6.44 9.07
C PRO A 270 13.72 -7.76 9.03
N ASN A 271 13.91 -8.52 7.96
CA ASN A 271 13.30 -9.85 7.77
C ASN A 271 13.54 -10.76 9.00
N THR A 272 12.44 -11.27 9.58
CA THR A 272 12.45 -12.18 10.73
C THR A 272 12.17 -13.64 10.35
N LEU A 273 11.81 -13.91 9.10
CA LEU A 273 11.50 -15.26 8.60
C LEU A 273 12.73 -16.09 8.23
N GLY A 274 13.93 -15.48 8.25
CA GLY A 274 15.17 -16.15 7.84
C GLY A 274 15.23 -16.39 6.34
N ASP A 275 15.46 -17.64 5.92
CA ASP A 275 15.47 -17.99 4.50
C ASP A 275 14.05 -17.95 3.91
N VAL A 276 13.89 -17.08 2.91
CA VAL A 276 12.64 -16.85 2.20
C VAL A 276 12.75 -17.19 0.71
N SER A 277 13.73 -18.00 0.33
CA SER A 277 13.94 -18.46 -1.06
C SER A 277 12.77 -19.29 -1.63
N TRP A 278 11.86 -19.74 -0.78
CA TRP A 278 10.62 -20.41 -1.16
C TRP A 278 9.53 -19.45 -1.69
N LEU A 279 9.72 -18.14 -1.55
CA LEU A 279 8.85 -17.13 -2.14
C LEU A 279 9.16 -16.95 -3.61
N GLU A 280 8.11 -17.02 -4.44
CA GLU A 280 8.23 -16.94 -5.89
C GLU A 280 7.36 -15.79 -6.43
N PRO A 281 7.92 -14.58 -6.62
CA PRO A 281 7.25 -13.54 -7.40
C PRO A 281 6.94 -14.04 -8.81
N GLY A 282 5.80 -13.64 -9.35
CA GLY A 282 5.39 -14.08 -10.67
C GLY A 282 4.00 -13.65 -11.08
N LYS A 283 3.54 -14.27 -12.17
CA LYS A 283 2.22 -14.03 -12.74
C LYS A 283 1.31 -15.23 -12.58
N TYR A 284 0.04 -14.96 -12.38
CA TYR A 284 -1.01 -15.98 -12.26
C TYR A 284 -2.24 -15.62 -13.08
N VAL A 285 -3.10 -16.60 -13.32
CA VAL A 285 -4.47 -16.44 -13.86
C VAL A 285 -5.45 -16.98 -12.83
N GLY A 286 -6.76 -16.88 -13.04
CA GLY A 286 -7.68 -17.49 -12.09
C GLY A 286 -9.09 -17.72 -12.59
N VAL A 287 -9.71 -18.76 -12.03
CA VAL A 287 -11.16 -18.93 -11.96
C VAL A 287 -11.64 -17.89 -10.96
N TRP A 288 -11.97 -16.71 -11.49
CA TRP A 288 -12.23 -15.50 -10.70
C TRP A 288 -13.15 -14.53 -11.47
N TRP A 289 -12.64 -13.98 -12.58
CA TRP A 289 -13.33 -12.94 -13.34
C TRP A 289 -14.70 -13.40 -13.82
N GLU A 290 -14.82 -14.66 -14.23
CA GLU A 290 -16.07 -15.28 -14.67
C GLU A 290 -17.20 -15.18 -13.63
N MET A 291 -16.90 -15.13 -12.33
CA MET A 291 -17.91 -14.90 -11.29
C MET A 291 -18.30 -13.42 -11.18
N HIS A 292 -17.33 -12.49 -11.24
CA HIS A 292 -17.61 -11.06 -11.20
C HIS A 292 -18.47 -10.58 -12.38
N ILE A 293 -18.33 -11.23 -13.55
CA ILE A 293 -19.13 -10.94 -14.75
C ILE A 293 -20.33 -11.88 -14.90
N ARG A 294 -20.64 -12.66 -13.86
CA ARG A 294 -21.85 -13.50 -13.75
C ARG A 294 -21.97 -14.57 -14.85
N GLN A 295 -20.86 -14.95 -15.47
CA GLN A 295 -20.81 -16.12 -16.35
C GLN A 295 -20.85 -17.43 -15.55
N SER A 296 -20.19 -17.42 -14.39
CA SER A 296 -20.13 -18.52 -13.43
C SER A 296 -20.52 -18.04 -12.02
N THR A 297 -20.66 -18.97 -11.08
CA THR A 297 -20.95 -18.72 -9.66
C THR A 297 -19.85 -19.25 -8.77
N TRP A 298 -19.65 -18.62 -7.61
CA TRP A 298 -18.90 -19.22 -6.50
C TRP A 298 -19.69 -20.36 -5.86
N ALA A 299 -21.01 -20.21 -5.75
CA ALA A 299 -21.91 -21.24 -5.23
C ALA A 299 -21.94 -22.49 -6.14
N SER A 300 -22.24 -23.63 -5.52
CA SER A 300 -22.41 -24.90 -6.23
C SER A 300 -23.61 -24.88 -7.19
N GLY A 301 -23.61 -25.78 -8.17
CA GLY A 301 -24.66 -25.93 -9.18
C GLY A 301 -24.14 -25.89 -10.61
N ASP A 302 -25.05 -25.78 -11.58
CA ASP A 302 -24.73 -25.92 -13.02
C ASP A 302 -23.74 -24.87 -13.56
N LYS A 303 -23.57 -23.74 -12.84
CA LYS A 303 -22.67 -22.64 -13.20
C LYS A 303 -21.46 -22.52 -12.28
N HIS A 304 -21.20 -23.51 -11.43
CA HIS A 304 -20.11 -23.44 -10.46
C HIS A 304 -18.74 -23.31 -11.17
N GLY A 305 -18.04 -22.21 -10.93
CA GLY A 305 -16.77 -21.89 -11.59
C GLY A 305 -15.64 -22.84 -11.17
N ALA A 306 -15.55 -23.16 -9.87
CA ALA A 306 -14.51 -24.00 -9.30
C ALA A 306 -14.83 -25.50 -9.42
N ASN A 307 -15.07 -25.97 -10.64
CA ASN A 307 -15.16 -27.39 -10.94
C ASN A 307 -13.86 -27.91 -11.58
N THR A 308 -13.60 -29.21 -11.42
CA THR A 308 -12.36 -29.87 -11.84
C THR A 308 -12.04 -29.68 -13.33
N ALA A 309 -13.05 -29.68 -14.20
CA ALA A 309 -12.85 -29.54 -15.65
C ALA A 309 -12.42 -28.11 -16.02
N ASN A 310 -13.09 -27.10 -15.47
CA ASN A 310 -12.74 -25.69 -15.71
C ASN A 310 -11.36 -25.36 -15.13
N VAL A 311 -11.05 -25.82 -13.91
CA VAL A 311 -9.74 -25.55 -13.29
C VAL A 311 -8.61 -26.21 -14.11
N LYS A 312 -8.79 -27.41 -14.66
CA LYS A 312 -7.83 -28.01 -15.60
C LYS A 312 -7.62 -27.17 -16.86
N ARG A 313 -8.68 -26.57 -17.42
CA ARG A 313 -8.59 -25.63 -18.55
C ARG A 313 -7.68 -24.43 -18.22
N PHE A 314 -7.84 -23.84 -17.06
CA PHE A 314 -6.97 -22.74 -16.60
C PHE A 314 -5.53 -23.19 -16.32
N ILE A 315 -5.33 -24.38 -15.75
CA ILE A 315 -3.98 -24.97 -15.57
C ILE A 315 -3.28 -25.17 -16.93
N ASP A 316 -4.00 -25.69 -17.92
CA ASP A 316 -3.45 -25.90 -19.26
C ASP A 316 -3.11 -24.57 -19.95
N PHE A 317 -3.95 -23.54 -19.80
CA PHE A 317 -3.65 -22.19 -20.26
C PHE A 317 -2.39 -21.62 -19.56
N ALA A 318 -2.34 -21.71 -18.23
CA ALA A 318 -1.21 -21.22 -17.43
C ALA A 318 0.10 -21.88 -17.87
N ALA A 319 0.10 -23.21 -18.02
CA ALA A 319 1.26 -23.98 -18.46
C ALA A 319 1.70 -23.60 -19.88
N LYS A 320 0.74 -23.44 -20.81
CA LYS A 320 1.01 -23.07 -22.22
C LYS A 320 1.67 -21.70 -22.34
N TYR A 321 1.28 -20.74 -21.51
CA TYR A 321 1.71 -19.35 -21.64
C TYR A 321 2.69 -18.87 -20.55
N GLY A 322 3.11 -19.76 -19.65
CA GLY A 322 4.18 -19.50 -18.69
C GLY A 322 3.75 -18.84 -17.38
N PHE A 323 2.47 -18.92 -17.01
CA PHE A 323 1.99 -18.50 -15.69
C PHE A 323 2.29 -19.60 -14.66
N LYS A 324 2.65 -19.19 -13.45
CA LYS A 324 3.07 -20.13 -12.38
C LYS A 324 1.94 -20.54 -11.45
N GLY A 325 0.85 -19.78 -11.45
CA GLY A 325 -0.28 -19.99 -10.55
C GLY A 325 -1.64 -19.93 -11.24
N VAL A 326 -2.59 -20.67 -10.70
CA VAL A 326 -4.03 -20.56 -10.99
C VAL A 326 -4.76 -20.33 -9.67
N LEU A 327 -5.31 -19.13 -9.46
CA LEU A 327 -6.23 -18.84 -8.37
C LEU A 327 -7.57 -19.54 -8.63
N VAL A 328 -8.16 -20.12 -7.59
CA VAL A 328 -9.50 -20.69 -7.66
C VAL A 328 -10.32 -20.22 -6.46
N GLU A 329 -11.35 -19.42 -6.72
CA GLU A 329 -12.35 -19.06 -5.71
C GLU A 329 -13.61 -19.92 -5.84
N GLY A 330 -14.34 -20.13 -4.75
CA GLY A 330 -15.52 -21.01 -4.74
C GLY A 330 -15.21 -22.49 -4.53
N TRP A 331 -13.94 -22.87 -4.32
CA TRP A 331 -13.53 -24.29 -4.26
C TRP A 331 -14.07 -25.04 -3.03
N ASN A 332 -14.28 -24.35 -1.90
CA ASN A 332 -14.60 -24.92 -0.60
C ASN A 332 -16.08 -24.77 -0.23
N VAL A 333 -16.61 -25.61 0.65
CA VAL A 333 -18.01 -25.44 1.09
C VAL A 333 -18.21 -24.14 1.89
N GLY A 334 -19.37 -23.51 1.70
CA GLY A 334 -19.77 -22.26 2.39
C GLY A 334 -20.20 -21.12 1.45
N TRP A 335 -20.11 -21.28 0.13
CA TRP A 335 -20.48 -20.24 -0.84
C TRP A 335 -21.95 -20.25 -1.25
N ASP A 336 -22.70 -21.31 -0.90
CA ASP A 336 -24.10 -21.45 -1.33
C ASP A 336 -25.00 -20.37 -0.71
N GLY A 337 -25.86 -19.77 -1.54
CA GLY A 337 -26.75 -18.68 -1.14
C GLY A 337 -26.05 -17.31 -1.19
N ASP A 338 -26.27 -16.50 -0.17
CA ASP A 338 -25.61 -15.20 -0.01
C ASP A 338 -24.32 -15.37 0.79
N TRP A 339 -23.21 -15.59 0.09
CA TRP A 339 -21.91 -15.89 0.71
C TRP A 339 -21.42 -14.79 1.66
N ILE A 340 -21.87 -13.54 1.52
CA ILE A 340 -21.51 -12.42 2.42
C ILE A 340 -22.11 -12.65 3.82
N ALA A 341 -23.20 -13.42 3.93
CA ALA A 341 -23.85 -13.79 5.18
C ALA A 341 -23.30 -15.08 5.80
N ASN A 342 -22.39 -15.80 5.12
CA ASN A 342 -21.99 -17.17 5.47
C ASN A 342 -20.71 -17.25 6.34
N SER A 343 -20.45 -16.25 7.18
CA SER A 343 -19.19 -16.11 7.94
C SER A 343 -18.83 -17.31 8.84
N ASP A 344 -19.84 -18.06 9.30
CA ASP A 344 -19.72 -19.25 10.14
C ASP A 344 -19.79 -20.58 9.35
N LEU A 345 -20.08 -20.53 8.05
CA LEU A 345 -20.30 -21.72 7.21
C LEU A 345 -19.08 -22.14 6.39
N PHE A 346 -18.11 -21.23 6.18
CA PHE A 346 -16.90 -21.56 5.44
C PHE A 346 -16.06 -22.62 6.15
N ASN A 347 -15.72 -23.67 5.41
CA ASN A 347 -14.75 -24.68 5.82
C ASN A 347 -13.51 -24.59 4.93
N PHE A 348 -12.33 -24.42 5.52
CA PHE A 348 -11.10 -24.17 4.76
C PHE A 348 -10.30 -25.44 4.44
N THR A 349 -10.89 -26.62 4.67
CA THR A 349 -10.29 -27.94 4.38
C THR A 349 -11.22 -28.87 3.60
N THR A 350 -12.46 -28.44 3.32
CA THR A 350 -13.48 -29.27 2.67
C THR A 350 -13.88 -28.67 1.31
N PRO A 351 -13.47 -29.30 0.19
CA PRO A 351 -13.87 -28.86 -1.14
C PRO A 351 -15.33 -29.21 -1.46
N TYR A 352 -15.94 -28.52 -2.42
CA TYR A 352 -17.19 -28.99 -3.04
C TYR A 352 -16.98 -30.31 -3.82
N PRO A 353 -18.03 -31.15 -4.00
CA PRO A 353 -17.89 -32.47 -4.63
C PRO A 353 -17.36 -32.48 -6.08
N ASP A 354 -17.52 -31.38 -6.81
CA ASP A 354 -17.06 -31.21 -8.19
C ASP A 354 -15.63 -30.63 -8.31
N TYR A 355 -14.99 -30.31 -7.17
CA TYR A 355 -13.60 -29.87 -7.05
C TYR A 355 -12.70 -30.97 -6.43
N ASP A 356 -12.11 -31.81 -7.27
CA ASP A 356 -11.14 -32.83 -6.83
C ASP A 356 -9.76 -32.19 -6.63
N PHE A 357 -9.53 -31.61 -5.44
CA PHE A 357 -8.32 -30.86 -5.16
C PHE A 357 -7.07 -31.73 -5.27
N ASP A 358 -7.14 -32.98 -4.79
CA ASP A 358 -6.06 -33.96 -4.88
C ASP A 358 -5.63 -34.18 -6.34
N ALA A 359 -6.58 -34.42 -7.25
CA ALA A 359 -6.28 -34.59 -8.66
C ALA A 359 -5.79 -33.29 -9.32
N LEU A 360 -6.33 -32.13 -8.93
CA LEU A 360 -5.93 -30.83 -9.46
C LEU A 360 -4.52 -30.45 -9.03
N ALA A 361 -4.15 -30.63 -7.76
CA ALA A 361 -2.80 -30.38 -7.25
C ALA A 361 -1.77 -31.23 -7.98
N ARG A 362 -2.06 -32.54 -8.18
CA ARG A 362 -1.21 -33.43 -9.00
C ARG A 362 -1.12 -32.97 -10.46
N TYR A 363 -2.25 -32.58 -11.06
CA TYR A 363 -2.30 -32.15 -12.45
C TYR A 363 -1.51 -30.85 -12.68
N ALA A 364 -1.69 -29.85 -11.80
CA ALA A 364 -0.96 -28.58 -11.83
C ALA A 364 0.55 -28.83 -11.71
N LYS A 365 0.98 -29.59 -10.70
CA LYS A 365 2.38 -29.91 -10.47
C LYS A 365 3.04 -30.58 -11.68
N ASN A 366 2.35 -31.54 -12.32
CA ASN A 366 2.84 -32.21 -13.53
C ASN A 366 2.99 -31.26 -14.73
N LYS A 367 2.29 -30.13 -14.72
CA LYS A 367 2.36 -29.09 -15.75
C LYS A 367 3.31 -27.94 -15.39
N GLY A 368 3.97 -28.00 -14.22
CA GLY A 368 4.83 -26.93 -13.73
C GLY A 368 4.07 -25.66 -13.29
N VAL A 369 2.80 -25.83 -12.92
CA VAL A 369 1.88 -24.80 -12.41
C VAL A 369 1.50 -25.18 -10.98
N ARG A 370 1.09 -24.21 -10.15
CA ARG A 370 0.51 -24.46 -8.83
C ARG A 370 -0.88 -23.87 -8.71
N ILE A 371 -1.69 -24.44 -7.83
CA ILE A 371 -2.92 -23.77 -7.38
C ILE A 371 -2.50 -22.64 -6.43
N ILE A 372 -3.13 -21.47 -6.59
CA ILE A 372 -3.14 -20.41 -5.58
C ILE A 372 -4.43 -20.59 -4.79
N GLY A 373 -4.29 -20.77 -3.47
CA GLY A 373 -5.43 -21.02 -2.58
C GLY A 373 -6.27 -19.76 -2.37
N HIS A 374 -7.50 -19.96 -1.88
CA HIS A 374 -8.41 -18.88 -1.53
C HIS A 374 -9.10 -19.14 -0.19
N HIS A 375 -9.02 -18.19 0.73
CA HIS A 375 -9.70 -18.18 2.03
C HIS A 375 -10.51 -16.87 2.20
N GLU A 376 -11.73 -16.82 1.65
CA GLU A 376 -12.72 -15.78 2.01
C GLU A 376 -13.33 -16.09 3.37
N THR A 377 -13.50 -15.07 4.20
CA THR A 377 -14.01 -15.22 5.57
C THR A 377 -15.41 -14.65 5.76
N SER A 378 -15.88 -13.78 4.87
CA SER A 378 -17.07 -12.93 5.05
C SER A 378 -17.09 -12.21 6.41
N GLY A 379 -15.91 -11.84 6.91
CA GLY A 379 -15.71 -11.23 8.22
C GLY A 379 -15.78 -12.19 9.43
N GLY A 380 -15.84 -13.51 9.22
CA GLY A 380 -15.91 -14.55 10.24
C GLY A 380 -14.56 -14.91 10.86
N ILE A 381 -13.99 -13.99 11.65
CA ILE A 381 -12.61 -14.13 12.16
C ILE A 381 -12.44 -15.31 13.11
N ALA A 382 -13.39 -15.51 14.04
CA ALA A 382 -13.34 -16.62 14.98
C ALA A 382 -13.41 -17.98 14.26
N ASN A 383 -14.26 -18.09 13.23
CA ASN A 383 -14.36 -19.28 12.40
C ASN A 383 -13.02 -19.56 11.69
N TYR A 384 -12.46 -18.56 11.01
CA TYR A 384 -11.20 -18.73 10.29
C TYR A 384 -10.03 -19.06 11.23
N GLU A 385 -9.87 -18.34 12.34
CA GLU A 385 -8.78 -18.60 13.30
C GLU A 385 -8.87 -20.00 13.93
N SER A 386 -10.08 -20.54 14.14
CA SER A 386 -10.26 -21.89 14.67
C SER A 386 -9.79 -22.99 13.71
N GLN A 387 -9.74 -22.68 12.41
CA GLN A 387 -9.34 -23.58 11.34
C GLN A 387 -7.94 -23.25 10.77
N LEU A 388 -7.31 -22.16 11.21
CA LEU A 388 -6.18 -21.54 10.50
C LEU A 388 -4.98 -22.48 10.31
N GLU A 389 -4.55 -23.17 11.37
CA GLU A 389 -3.40 -24.09 11.29
C GLU A 389 -3.72 -25.28 10.36
N ASP A 390 -4.90 -25.89 10.52
CA ASP A 390 -5.34 -27.02 9.70
C ASP A 390 -5.53 -26.62 8.23
N ALA A 391 -6.05 -25.42 7.97
CA ALA A 391 -6.22 -24.86 6.63
C ALA A 391 -4.86 -24.63 5.95
N MET A 392 -3.88 -24.06 6.66
CA MET A 392 -2.53 -23.86 6.12
C MET A 392 -1.82 -25.19 5.88
N ALA A 393 -1.95 -26.16 6.79
CA ALA A 393 -1.42 -27.52 6.60
C ALA A 393 -2.07 -28.23 5.41
N TYR A 394 -3.39 -28.11 5.26
CA TYR A 394 -4.14 -28.65 4.12
C TYR A 394 -3.66 -28.06 2.79
N MET A 395 -3.49 -26.73 2.72
CA MET A 395 -2.95 -26.05 1.55
C MET A 395 -1.51 -26.48 1.23
N GLN A 396 -0.66 -26.57 2.24
CA GLN A 396 0.72 -27.04 2.10
C GLN A 396 0.79 -28.48 1.56
N ALA A 397 -0.08 -29.36 2.05
CA ALA A 397 -0.16 -30.76 1.57
C ALA A 397 -0.51 -30.86 0.07
N HIS A 398 -1.21 -29.86 -0.47
CA HIS A 398 -1.58 -29.74 -1.88
C HIS A 398 -0.58 -28.90 -2.71
N ASP A 399 0.63 -28.65 -2.19
CA ASP A 399 1.69 -27.83 -2.80
C ASP A 399 1.24 -26.39 -3.16
N VAL A 400 0.29 -25.83 -2.39
CA VAL A 400 -0.05 -24.42 -2.47
C VAL A 400 1.05 -23.59 -1.80
N ARG A 401 1.48 -22.52 -2.49
CA ARG A 401 2.56 -21.61 -2.03
C ARG A 401 2.13 -20.17 -1.85
N ALA A 402 0.92 -19.83 -2.29
CA ALA A 402 0.32 -18.51 -2.10
C ALA A 402 -1.18 -18.68 -1.88
N ILE A 403 -1.74 -17.87 -0.98
CA ILE A 403 -3.17 -17.82 -0.69
C ILE A 403 -3.66 -16.38 -0.81
N LYS A 404 -4.76 -16.19 -1.54
CA LYS A 404 -5.59 -14.98 -1.44
C LYS A 404 -6.52 -15.14 -0.23
N THR A 405 -6.48 -14.22 0.72
CA THR A 405 -7.43 -14.16 1.84
C THR A 405 -8.40 -13.01 1.62
N GLY A 406 -9.66 -13.13 2.02
CA GLY A 406 -10.68 -12.07 1.92
C GLY A 406 -11.45 -11.86 3.21
N TYR A 407 -11.90 -10.62 3.44
CA TYR A 407 -12.56 -10.18 4.67
C TYR A 407 -13.78 -9.31 4.34
N VAL A 408 -14.59 -9.78 3.40
CA VAL A 408 -15.73 -9.03 2.88
C VAL A 408 -16.78 -8.84 3.97
N LYS A 409 -16.78 -7.64 4.53
CA LYS A 409 -17.77 -7.14 5.49
C LYS A 409 -17.78 -5.62 5.45
N GLN A 410 -18.90 -5.01 5.77
CA GLN A 410 -18.92 -3.55 5.96
C GLN A 410 -18.01 -3.15 7.11
N ASN A 411 -17.43 -1.96 6.99
CA ASN A 411 -16.50 -1.44 7.96
C ASN A 411 -17.15 -1.32 9.35
N GLY A 412 -16.49 -1.83 10.39
CA GLY A 412 -17.03 -1.81 11.76
C GLY A 412 -18.04 -2.91 12.07
N LEU A 413 -18.21 -3.91 11.18
CA LEU A 413 -19.08 -5.08 11.39
C LEU A 413 -18.31 -6.41 11.43
N ILE A 414 -16.99 -6.38 11.65
CA ILE A 414 -16.21 -7.61 11.84
C ILE A 414 -16.64 -8.27 13.16
N GLU A 415 -17.10 -9.51 13.12
CA GLU A 415 -17.57 -10.18 14.31
C GLU A 415 -16.42 -10.92 15.02
N ARG A 416 -16.34 -10.73 16.35
CA ARG A 416 -15.58 -11.62 17.24
C ARG A 416 -16.39 -11.94 18.49
N ILE A 417 -15.97 -12.98 19.21
CA ILE A 417 -16.52 -13.27 20.53
C ILE A 417 -15.83 -12.37 21.57
N GLY A 418 -16.62 -11.54 22.25
CA GLY A 418 -16.18 -10.69 23.35
C GLY A 418 -16.01 -11.45 24.66
N ASP A 419 -15.42 -10.80 25.66
CA ASP A 419 -15.07 -11.41 26.96
C ASP A 419 -16.28 -11.97 27.72
N ALA A 420 -17.48 -11.44 27.45
CA ALA A 420 -18.74 -11.93 28.00
C ALA A 420 -19.35 -13.13 27.24
N GLY A 421 -18.61 -13.72 26.29
CA GLY A 421 -19.07 -14.83 25.45
C GLY A 421 -20.13 -14.42 24.41
N LYS A 422 -20.27 -13.12 24.12
CA LYS A 422 -21.24 -12.58 23.15
C LYS A 422 -20.52 -12.00 21.93
N PRO A 423 -21.12 -12.08 20.73
CA PRO A 423 -20.61 -11.36 19.57
C PRO A 423 -20.48 -9.85 19.83
N VAL A 424 -19.35 -9.29 19.41
CA VAL A 424 -19.11 -7.85 19.34
C VAL A 424 -18.55 -7.50 17.96
N HIS A 425 -18.79 -6.27 17.52
CA HIS A 425 -18.34 -5.80 16.22
C HIS A 425 -17.10 -4.91 16.34
N GLU A 426 -16.06 -5.28 15.60
CA GLU A 426 -14.80 -4.57 15.51
C GLU A 426 -14.65 -3.93 14.12
N TRP A 427 -13.72 -2.98 14.04
CA TRP A 427 -13.30 -2.39 12.77
C TRP A 427 -12.23 -3.25 12.08
N GLN A 428 -12.27 -3.30 10.75
CA GLN A 428 -11.30 -4.00 9.89
C GLN A 428 -9.87 -3.53 10.14
N HIS A 429 -9.71 -2.29 10.60
CA HIS A 429 -8.42 -1.63 10.75
C HIS A 429 -8.09 -1.29 12.22
N GLY A 430 -8.88 -1.78 13.17
CA GLY A 430 -8.61 -1.65 14.61
C GLY A 430 -7.51 -2.61 15.08
N GLN A 431 -7.01 -2.41 16.30
CA GLN A 431 -5.91 -3.21 16.86
C GLN A 431 -6.20 -4.73 16.85
N PHE A 432 -7.46 -5.12 17.07
CA PHE A 432 -7.89 -6.52 16.98
C PHE A 432 -7.56 -7.13 15.61
N MET A 433 -7.99 -6.47 14.53
CA MET A 433 -7.77 -6.99 13.18
C MET A 433 -6.32 -6.87 12.74
N VAL A 434 -5.59 -5.83 13.18
CA VAL A 434 -4.14 -5.75 12.94
C VAL A 434 -3.42 -6.98 13.51
N ARG A 435 -3.76 -7.41 14.73
CA ARG A 435 -3.25 -8.66 15.32
C ARG A 435 -3.67 -9.89 14.51
N HIS A 436 -4.90 -9.93 14.02
CA HIS A 436 -5.39 -11.03 13.19
C HIS A 436 -4.57 -11.18 11.90
N TYR A 437 -4.39 -10.11 11.13
CA TYR A 437 -3.62 -10.17 9.88
C TYR A 437 -2.17 -10.61 10.13
N GLN A 438 -1.55 -10.12 11.20
CA GLN A 438 -0.21 -10.56 11.61
C GLN A 438 -0.19 -12.06 11.92
N LYS A 439 -1.15 -12.56 12.71
CA LYS A 439 -1.28 -13.98 13.04
C LYS A 439 -1.39 -14.85 11.77
N VAL A 440 -2.20 -14.43 10.80
CA VAL A 440 -2.34 -15.13 9.51
C VAL A 440 -1.03 -15.16 8.74
N ALA A 441 -0.32 -14.03 8.64
CA ALA A 441 0.98 -13.96 7.96
C ALA A 441 2.03 -14.84 8.64
N GLU A 442 2.11 -14.81 9.98
CA GLU A 442 3.06 -15.61 10.77
C GLU A 442 2.78 -17.12 10.68
N VAL A 443 1.50 -17.53 10.76
CA VAL A 443 1.13 -18.95 10.62
C VAL A 443 1.41 -19.42 9.20
N ALA A 444 1.03 -18.65 8.18
CA ALA A 444 1.32 -18.98 6.78
C ALA A 444 2.83 -19.14 6.51
N ALA A 445 3.68 -18.30 7.13
CA ALA A 445 5.13 -18.41 7.01
C ALA A 445 5.67 -19.75 7.52
N LYS A 446 5.12 -20.31 8.61
CA LYS A 446 5.50 -21.64 9.14
C LYS A 446 5.23 -22.77 8.12
N HIS A 447 4.26 -22.56 7.24
CA HIS A 447 3.90 -23.50 6.17
C HIS A 447 4.55 -23.19 4.82
N HIS A 448 5.44 -22.18 4.76
CA HIS A 448 6.02 -21.67 3.51
C HIS A 448 4.95 -21.24 2.50
N ILE A 449 3.96 -20.48 2.98
CA ILE A 449 2.87 -19.91 2.20
C ILE A 449 2.95 -18.39 2.22
N ALA A 450 2.88 -17.80 1.02
CA ALA A 450 2.72 -16.38 0.81
C ALA A 450 1.25 -15.96 0.95
N ILE A 451 1.03 -14.72 1.40
CA ILE A 451 -0.31 -14.15 1.61
C ILE A 451 -0.51 -12.95 0.68
N ASN A 452 -1.65 -12.98 -0.01
CA ASN A 452 -2.27 -11.86 -0.70
C ASN A 452 -3.57 -11.50 0.05
N THR A 453 -3.65 -10.32 0.67
CA THR A 453 -4.79 -9.95 1.52
C THR A 453 -5.75 -9.00 0.81
N HIS A 454 -6.96 -9.44 0.50
CA HIS A 454 -8.09 -8.57 0.12
C HIS A 454 -8.85 -8.10 1.37
N GLU A 455 -9.59 -6.99 1.27
CA GLU A 455 -10.13 -6.20 2.40
C GLU A 455 -9.17 -6.03 3.60
N PRO A 456 -7.89 -5.69 3.36
CA PRO A 456 -6.84 -5.79 4.35
C PRO A 456 -6.82 -4.59 5.31
N ILE A 457 -5.94 -4.63 6.30
CA ILE A 457 -5.29 -3.40 6.80
C ILE A 457 -4.42 -2.78 5.69
N LYS A 458 -4.32 -1.45 5.61
CA LYS A 458 -3.40 -0.78 4.65
C LYS A 458 -1.95 -1.27 4.81
N ASP A 459 -1.18 -1.20 3.73
CA ASP A 459 0.25 -1.52 3.81
C ASP A 459 0.98 -0.46 4.63
N THR A 460 1.99 -0.89 5.39
CA THR A 460 2.85 -0.03 6.21
C THR A 460 4.32 -0.49 6.14
N GLY A 461 4.67 -1.28 5.11
CA GLY A 461 6.03 -1.77 4.83
C GLY A 461 6.39 -3.09 5.50
N LEU A 462 5.45 -3.76 6.16
CA LEU A 462 5.68 -5.00 6.92
C LEU A 462 6.16 -6.17 6.07
N ARG A 463 6.06 -6.09 4.73
CA ARG A 463 6.75 -7.00 3.81
C ARG A 463 8.27 -7.06 3.98
N ARG A 464 8.89 -6.05 4.61
CA ARG A 464 10.31 -6.11 5.00
C ARG A 464 10.53 -7.12 6.13
N THR A 465 9.69 -7.08 7.16
CA THR A 465 9.73 -7.93 8.35
C THR A 465 9.25 -9.35 8.04
N TRP A 466 8.12 -9.45 7.32
CA TRP A 466 7.47 -10.68 6.90
C TRP A 466 7.34 -10.74 5.37
N PRO A 467 8.41 -11.12 4.65
CA PRO A 467 8.39 -11.18 3.19
C PRO A 467 7.34 -12.09 2.57
N ASN A 468 6.70 -12.99 3.33
CA ASN A 468 5.60 -13.79 2.82
C ASN A 468 4.30 -12.99 2.67
N TRP A 469 4.17 -11.83 3.31
CA TRP A 469 3.03 -10.93 3.09
C TRP A 469 3.26 -10.10 1.82
N MET A 470 3.09 -10.76 0.68
CA MET A 470 3.59 -10.32 -0.61
C MET A 470 2.82 -9.12 -1.19
N THR A 471 1.50 -9.14 -1.08
CA THR A 471 0.66 -8.09 -1.67
C THR A 471 -0.69 -8.02 -0.95
N ARG A 472 -1.48 -7.01 -1.28
CA ARG A 472 -2.82 -6.81 -0.74
C ARG A 472 -3.66 -5.95 -1.68
N GLU A 473 -4.97 -5.96 -1.57
CA GLU A 473 -5.83 -5.06 -2.36
C GLU A 473 -5.91 -3.68 -1.69
N GLY A 474 -6.89 -3.44 -0.81
CA GLY A 474 -6.96 -2.24 0.04
C GLY A 474 -7.17 -0.93 -0.72
N ALA A 475 -7.84 -0.98 -1.86
CA ALA A 475 -8.38 0.11 -2.67
C ALA A 475 -9.25 -0.51 -3.76
N ARG A 476 -10.11 0.26 -4.47
CA ARG A 476 -10.89 -0.30 -5.58
C ARG A 476 -9.95 -0.90 -6.65
N GLY A 477 -9.99 -2.22 -6.79
CA GLY A 477 -9.30 -2.97 -7.83
C GLY A 477 -10.10 -3.08 -9.13
N GLN A 478 -9.68 -4.00 -10.00
CA GLN A 478 -10.36 -4.27 -11.27
C GLN A 478 -11.79 -4.78 -11.11
N GLU A 479 -12.11 -5.48 -10.00
CA GLU A 479 -13.46 -6.02 -9.75
C GLU A 479 -14.55 -4.96 -9.82
N TYR A 480 -14.29 -3.73 -9.36
CA TYR A 480 -15.25 -2.63 -9.44
C TYR A 480 -15.58 -2.23 -10.89
N ASN A 481 -14.71 -2.52 -11.85
CA ASN A 481 -15.03 -2.31 -13.26
C ASN A 481 -16.04 -3.34 -13.82
N ALA A 482 -16.32 -4.44 -13.10
CA ALA A 482 -17.28 -5.46 -13.54
C ALA A 482 -18.74 -5.13 -13.19
N TRP A 483 -19.01 -4.64 -11.97
CA TRP A 483 -20.39 -4.60 -11.44
C TRP A 483 -20.81 -3.26 -10.84
N SER A 484 -19.91 -2.29 -10.74
CA SER A 484 -20.20 -0.96 -10.19
C SER A 484 -20.32 0.11 -11.29
N GLU A 485 -20.38 1.38 -10.89
CA GLU A 485 -20.25 2.54 -11.80
C GLU A 485 -18.88 2.64 -12.48
N GLY A 486 -17.95 1.76 -12.12
CA GLY A 486 -16.60 1.70 -12.67
C GLY A 486 -15.62 2.61 -11.93
N ASN A 487 -14.34 2.42 -12.20
CA ASN A 487 -13.30 3.22 -11.56
C ASN A 487 -13.08 4.59 -12.23
N GLY A 488 -13.51 4.75 -13.48
CA GLY A 488 -13.21 5.93 -14.29
C GLY A 488 -11.74 5.99 -14.76
N PRO A 489 -11.43 6.85 -15.74
CA PRO A 489 -10.12 6.85 -16.41
C PRO A 489 -8.98 7.39 -15.52
N GLY A 490 -9.23 8.37 -14.64
CA GLY A 490 -8.22 8.96 -13.76
C GLY A 490 -7.77 8.09 -12.57
N HIS A 491 -8.44 6.96 -12.28
CA HIS A 491 -8.21 6.18 -11.07
C HIS A 491 -6.76 5.70 -10.90
N ILE A 492 -6.16 5.17 -11.97
CA ILE A 492 -4.78 4.64 -11.90
C ILE A 492 -3.77 5.76 -11.62
N ALA A 493 -3.96 6.94 -12.22
CA ALA A 493 -3.13 8.10 -11.96
C ALA A 493 -3.32 8.65 -10.54
N ASN A 494 -4.46 8.41 -9.88
CA ASN A 494 -4.63 8.69 -8.46
C ASN A 494 -3.93 7.63 -7.58
N LEU A 495 -4.15 6.33 -7.86
CA LEU A 495 -3.56 5.23 -7.09
C LEU A 495 -2.03 5.31 -7.02
N ALA A 496 -1.39 5.64 -8.15
CA ALA A 496 0.06 5.71 -8.28
C ALA A 496 0.72 6.67 -7.26
N PHE A 497 0.02 7.73 -6.84
CA PHE A 497 0.52 8.72 -5.89
C PHE A 497 -0.24 8.72 -4.55
N THR A 498 -1.02 7.68 -4.28
CA THR A 498 -1.75 7.51 -3.02
C THR A 498 -1.57 6.09 -2.51
N ARG A 499 -2.49 5.15 -2.82
CA ARG A 499 -2.42 3.74 -2.39
C ARG A 499 -1.07 3.10 -2.66
N MET A 500 -0.46 3.34 -3.82
CA MET A 500 0.81 2.72 -4.20
C MET A 500 2.01 3.24 -3.39
N LEU A 501 1.87 4.36 -2.68
CA LEU A 501 2.92 4.87 -1.78
C LEU A 501 3.06 4.02 -0.50
N SER A 502 2.03 3.24 -0.16
CA SER A 502 2.07 2.35 1.00
C SER A 502 2.78 1.02 0.74
N GLY A 503 2.68 0.49 -0.49
CA GLY A 503 3.19 -0.83 -0.86
C GLY A 503 2.46 -1.45 -2.05
N PRO A 504 2.80 -2.70 -2.42
CA PRO A 504 2.25 -3.38 -3.58
C PRO A 504 0.72 -3.52 -3.51
N MET A 505 0.08 -3.58 -4.68
CA MET A 505 -1.37 -3.76 -4.81
C MET A 505 -1.70 -4.90 -5.77
N ASP A 506 -2.47 -5.89 -5.31
CA ASP A 506 -3.10 -6.86 -6.19
C ASP A 506 -4.31 -6.22 -6.92
N PHE A 507 -4.02 -5.41 -7.93
CA PHE A 507 -5.06 -4.71 -8.69
C PHE A 507 -5.86 -5.63 -9.62
N THR A 508 -5.28 -6.78 -10.00
CA THR A 508 -5.78 -7.72 -11.03
C THR A 508 -5.92 -7.09 -12.43
N PRO A 509 -4.82 -6.62 -13.06
CA PRO A 509 -4.87 -5.95 -14.36
C PRO A 509 -5.12 -6.91 -15.53
N GLY A 510 -5.25 -6.35 -16.74
CA GLY A 510 -5.14 -7.12 -17.99
C GLY A 510 -6.45 -7.57 -18.62
N ILE A 511 -7.55 -6.85 -18.44
CA ILE A 511 -8.79 -7.16 -19.17
C ILE A 511 -8.60 -6.84 -20.66
N PHE A 512 -8.85 -7.82 -21.52
CA PHE A 512 -8.65 -7.78 -22.97
C PHE A 512 -9.95 -7.66 -23.75
N ASP A 513 -11.06 -8.19 -23.23
CA ASP A 513 -12.38 -7.96 -23.80
C ASP A 513 -12.98 -6.63 -23.29
N LEU A 514 -12.72 -5.57 -24.06
CA LEU A 514 -13.18 -4.21 -23.77
C LEU A 514 -14.29 -3.76 -24.73
N GLY A 515 -14.42 -4.42 -25.88
CA GLY A 515 -15.30 -3.99 -26.98
C GLY A 515 -16.40 -4.97 -27.35
N SER A 516 -16.50 -6.17 -26.76
CA SER A 516 -17.65 -7.04 -27.02
C SER A 516 -18.95 -6.37 -26.55
N LYS A 517 -20.07 -6.70 -27.20
CA LYS A 517 -21.38 -6.20 -26.77
C LYS A 517 -21.65 -6.53 -25.29
N GLN A 518 -21.28 -7.73 -24.86
CA GLN A 518 -21.38 -8.14 -23.47
C GLN A 518 -20.54 -7.23 -22.56
N ALA A 519 -19.28 -6.98 -22.92
CA ALA A 519 -18.39 -6.09 -22.18
C ALA A 519 -18.95 -4.66 -22.06
N MET A 520 -19.53 -4.12 -23.13
CA MET A 520 -20.06 -2.76 -23.17
C MET A 520 -21.42 -2.62 -22.46
N ASP A 521 -22.26 -3.66 -22.47
CA ASP A 521 -23.59 -3.63 -21.87
C ASP A 521 -23.55 -3.95 -20.36
N GLU A 522 -22.58 -4.74 -19.90
CA GLU A 522 -22.56 -5.31 -18.53
C GLU A 522 -21.54 -4.65 -17.58
N ARG A 523 -20.59 -3.86 -18.09
CA ARG A 523 -19.45 -3.34 -17.31
C ARG A 523 -19.16 -1.87 -17.57
N ASN A 524 -18.59 -1.20 -16.57
CA ASN A 524 -18.10 0.17 -16.69
C ASN A 524 -16.57 0.19 -16.56
N LEU A 525 -15.88 -0.23 -17.63
CA LEU A 525 -14.43 -0.29 -17.67
C LEU A 525 -13.86 0.87 -18.51
N SER A 526 -13.28 1.87 -17.85
CA SER A 526 -12.69 3.06 -18.50
C SER A 526 -11.20 2.90 -18.78
N SER A 527 -10.86 2.08 -19.78
CA SER A 527 -9.47 1.83 -20.19
C SER A 527 -9.35 1.54 -21.69
N THR A 528 -8.18 1.79 -22.25
CA THR A 528 -7.76 1.13 -23.51
C THR A 528 -7.00 -0.17 -23.24
N LEU A 529 -6.82 -0.99 -24.27
CA LEU A 529 -6.02 -2.21 -24.23
C LEU A 529 -4.55 -1.92 -23.90
N ALA A 530 -3.97 -0.86 -24.48
CA ALA A 530 -2.59 -0.49 -24.18
C ALA A 530 -2.42 -0.02 -22.72
N LYS A 531 -3.42 0.65 -22.13
CA LYS A 531 -3.43 0.96 -20.70
C LYS A 531 -3.44 -0.30 -19.84
N GLN A 532 -4.24 -1.32 -20.19
CA GLN A 532 -4.27 -2.60 -19.46
C GLN A 532 -2.91 -3.31 -19.46
N LEU A 533 -2.13 -3.20 -20.55
CA LEU A 533 -0.75 -3.68 -20.59
C LEU A 533 0.17 -2.85 -19.70
N ALA A 534 0.03 -1.52 -19.71
CA ALA A 534 0.87 -0.62 -18.93
C ALA A 534 0.74 -0.83 -17.41
N LEU A 535 -0.40 -1.32 -16.93
CA LEU A 535 -0.65 -1.56 -15.50
C LEU A 535 0.34 -2.53 -14.86
N TYR A 536 0.85 -3.52 -15.60
CA TYR A 536 1.85 -4.48 -15.11
C TYR A 536 3.18 -3.83 -14.72
N VAL A 537 3.46 -2.63 -15.23
CA VAL A 537 4.64 -1.83 -14.87
C VAL A 537 4.26 -0.69 -13.93
N VAL A 538 3.13 -0.03 -14.14
CA VAL A 538 2.72 1.12 -13.30
C VAL A 538 2.37 0.69 -11.88
N LEU A 539 1.53 -0.34 -11.73
CA LEU A 539 1.09 -0.84 -10.43
C LEU A 539 1.96 -2.00 -10.00
N TYR A 540 2.93 -1.73 -9.14
CA TYR A 540 3.82 -2.76 -8.63
C TYR A 540 3.08 -3.78 -7.74
N SER A 541 3.27 -5.06 -8.03
CA SER A 541 2.95 -6.18 -7.17
C SER A 541 3.88 -7.35 -7.51
N PRO A 542 4.40 -8.09 -6.53
CA PRO A 542 5.19 -9.30 -6.78
C PRO A 542 4.33 -10.49 -7.23
N LEU A 543 3.00 -10.41 -7.07
CA LEU A 543 2.03 -11.34 -7.63
C LEU A 543 1.11 -10.54 -8.57
N GLN A 544 1.24 -10.77 -9.88
CA GLN A 544 0.46 -10.06 -10.90
C GLN A 544 -0.54 -11.00 -11.55
N MET A 545 -1.83 -10.69 -11.46
CA MET A 545 -2.84 -11.44 -12.18
C MET A 545 -2.90 -11.01 -13.65
N ALA A 546 -3.09 -11.97 -14.55
CA ALA A 546 -3.76 -11.76 -15.82
C ALA A 546 -5.24 -12.11 -15.65
N ALA A 547 -6.05 -11.09 -15.37
CA ALA A 547 -7.40 -11.23 -14.83
C ALA A 547 -8.45 -11.80 -15.79
N ASP A 548 -8.36 -11.50 -17.10
CA ASP A 548 -9.38 -11.91 -18.07
C ASP A 548 -9.46 -13.43 -18.30
N LEU A 549 -10.48 -13.86 -19.03
CA LEU A 549 -10.67 -15.24 -19.43
C LEU A 549 -9.61 -15.68 -20.47
N PRO A 550 -9.15 -16.95 -20.42
CA PRO A 550 -8.17 -17.51 -21.36
C PRO A 550 -8.45 -17.18 -22.83
N GLU A 551 -9.68 -17.37 -23.28
CA GLU A 551 -10.13 -17.14 -24.65
C GLU A 551 -9.94 -15.69 -25.13
N ASN A 552 -10.06 -14.70 -24.24
CA ASN A 552 -9.91 -13.29 -24.57
C ASN A 552 -8.44 -12.93 -24.85
N TYR A 553 -7.51 -13.59 -24.15
CA TYR A 553 -6.08 -13.48 -24.45
C TYR A 553 -5.70 -14.19 -25.74
N GLU A 554 -6.23 -15.40 -25.97
CA GLU A 554 -5.96 -16.18 -27.18
C GLU A 554 -6.49 -15.50 -28.45
N ALA A 555 -7.55 -14.69 -28.34
CA ALA A 555 -8.06 -13.86 -29.42
C ALA A 555 -7.12 -12.70 -29.80
N LYS A 556 -6.22 -12.27 -28.90
CA LYS A 556 -5.33 -11.11 -29.09
C LYS A 556 -3.86 -11.45 -28.77
N PRO A 557 -3.26 -12.48 -29.43
CA PRO A 557 -1.97 -13.03 -29.05
C PRO A 557 -0.81 -12.05 -29.16
N LYS A 558 -0.89 -11.07 -30.07
CA LYS A 558 0.14 -10.03 -30.23
C LYS A 558 0.22 -9.12 -29.00
N ALA A 559 -0.91 -8.61 -28.50
CA ALA A 559 -0.95 -7.80 -27.29
C ALA A 559 -0.61 -8.64 -26.05
N PHE A 560 -1.09 -9.90 -26.00
CA PHE A 560 -0.82 -10.81 -24.90
C PHE A 560 0.67 -11.14 -24.72
N GLN A 561 1.49 -11.01 -25.78
CA GLN A 561 2.94 -11.19 -25.69
C GLN A 561 3.58 -10.30 -24.62
N PHE A 562 3.11 -9.07 -24.43
CA PHE A 562 3.64 -8.19 -23.38
C PHE A 562 3.41 -8.78 -21.98
N ILE A 563 2.20 -9.27 -21.70
CA ILE A 563 1.87 -9.92 -20.41
C ILE A 563 2.72 -11.17 -20.21
N ARG A 564 3.00 -11.94 -21.27
CA ARG A 564 3.89 -13.10 -21.20
C ARG A 564 5.33 -12.71 -20.86
N ASP A 565 5.79 -11.58 -21.37
CA ASP A 565 7.18 -11.12 -21.24
C ASP A 565 7.46 -10.32 -19.96
N VAL A 566 6.51 -9.54 -19.44
CA VAL A 566 6.74 -8.63 -18.30
C VAL A 566 7.02 -9.40 -17.00
N PRO A 567 8.09 -9.11 -16.23
CA PRO A 567 8.33 -9.75 -14.94
C PRO A 567 7.44 -9.13 -13.84
N ALA A 568 7.51 -9.72 -12.64
CA ALA A 568 6.84 -9.19 -11.44
C ALA A 568 7.83 -8.77 -10.34
N ASP A 569 9.14 -8.92 -10.56
CA ASP A 569 10.20 -8.59 -9.61
C ASP A 569 11.29 -7.78 -10.31
N TRP A 570 11.83 -6.77 -9.64
CA TRP A 570 12.57 -5.70 -10.29
C TRP A 570 13.92 -5.44 -9.62
N ALA A 571 14.99 -5.30 -10.43
CA ALA A 571 16.30 -4.87 -9.95
C ALA A 571 16.25 -3.41 -9.49
N GLN A 572 15.54 -2.56 -10.24
CA GLN A 572 15.31 -1.16 -9.90
C GLN A 572 14.06 -0.63 -10.59
N SER A 573 13.38 0.31 -9.94
CA SER A 573 12.28 1.10 -10.49
C SER A 573 12.62 2.59 -10.47
N ARG A 574 12.09 3.33 -11.43
CA ARG A 574 12.20 4.79 -11.53
C ARG A 574 10.89 5.38 -12.03
N ALA A 575 10.30 6.28 -11.27
CA ALA A 575 9.21 7.13 -11.75
C ALA A 575 9.78 8.25 -12.62
N ILE A 576 9.58 8.15 -13.94
CA ILE A 576 10.21 9.04 -14.93
C ILE A 576 9.51 10.39 -14.99
N ASP A 577 8.19 10.37 -15.02
CA ASP A 577 7.36 11.58 -15.06
C ASP A 577 5.96 11.29 -14.53
N GLY A 578 5.24 12.34 -14.13
CA GLY A 578 3.85 12.21 -13.70
C GLY A 578 3.33 13.38 -12.88
N GLU A 579 2.01 13.44 -12.80
CA GLU A 579 1.24 14.42 -12.02
C GLU A 579 0.04 13.70 -11.41
N ILE A 580 -0.26 14.00 -10.14
CA ILE A 580 -1.30 13.31 -9.36
C ILE A 580 -2.67 13.50 -10.03
N GLY A 581 -3.36 12.38 -10.28
CA GLY A 581 -4.68 12.37 -10.92
C GLY A 581 -4.67 12.49 -12.44
N ASP A 582 -3.52 12.81 -13.03
CA ASP A 582 -3.41 13.14 -14.46
C ASP A 582 -2.70 12.02 -15.26
N PHE A 583 -1.46 11.69 -14.91
CA PHE A 583 -0.69 10.67 -15.61
C PHE A 583 0.51 10.20 -14.80
N VAL A 584 1.06 9.03 -15.15
CA VAL A 584 2.32 8.54 -14.58
C VAL A 584 3.08 7.70 -15.60
N VAL A 585 4.41 7.81 -15.59
CA VAL A 585 5.35 7.03 -16.41
C VAL A 585 6.39 6.39 -15.50
N ILE A 586 6.44 5.06 -15.47
CA ILE A 586 7.38 4.29 -14.64
C ILE A 586 8.21 3.37 -15.53
N ALA A 587 9.52 3.37 -15.32
CA ALA A 587 10.44 2.42 -15.92
C ALA A 587 11.03 1.49 -14.85
N ARG A 588 11.13 0.19 -15.14
CA ARG A 588 11.66 -0.81 -14.23
C ARG A 588 12.59 -1.76 -14.96
N GLN A 589 13.70 -2.12 -14.32
CA GLN A 589 14.62 -3.13 -14.84
C GLN A 589 14.24 -4.48 -14.26
N ASP A 590 14.07 -5.47 -15.13
CA ASP A 590 13.88 -6.86 -14.70
C ASP A 590 15.01 -7.27 -13.75
N ARG A 591 14.66 -7.97 -12.68
CA ARG A 591 15.64 -8.43 -11.71
C ARG A 591 16.58 -9.49 -12.24
N ASN A 592 16.09 -10.32 -13.16
CA ASN A 592 16.80 -11.51 -13.62
C ASN A 592 17.37 -11.37 -15.04
N SER A 593 17.27 -10.18 -15.64
CA SER A 593 17.82 -9.89 -16.95
C SER A 593 18.26 -8.44 -17.08
N ARG A 594 18.69 -8.05 -18.27
CA ARG A 594 19.05 -6.65 -18.60
C ARG A 594 17.89 -5.89 -19.25
N ASP A 595 16.73 -6.53 -19.36
CA ASP A 595 15.57 -5.92 -19.99
C ASP A 595 15.01 -4.82 -19.09
N TRP A 596 14.58 -3.73 -19.73
CA TRP A 596 13.78 -2.71 -19.08
C TRP A 596 12.35 -2.79 -19.56
N TYR A 597 11.42 -2.39 -18.70
CA TYR A 597 10.01 -2.26 -19.01
C TYR A 597 9.55 -0.86 -18.64
N LEU A 598 8.68 -0.28 -19.45
CA LEU A 598 8.06 1.01 -19.18
C LEU A 598 6.55 0.89 -19.32
N GLY A 599 5.84 1.49 -18.37
CA GLY A 599 4.40 1.69 -18.44
C GLY A 599 4.08 3.17 -18.30
N ALA A 600 3.17 3.65 -19.13
CA ALA A 600 2.60 4.98 -19.05
C ALA A 600 1.07 4.87 -19.06
N VAL A 601 0.41 5.63 -18.19
CA VAL A 601 -1.06 5.72 -18.15
C VAL A 601 -1.50 7.17 -17.98
N GLY A 602 -2.63 7.51 -18.58
CA GLY A 602 -3.29 8.81 -18.43
C GLY A 602 -4.70 8.70 -17.83
N ASP A 603 -5.26 9.87 -17.57
CA ASP A 603 -6.64 10.16 -17.17
C ASP A 603 -7.59 10.23 -18.39
N GLU A 604 -8.75 10.87 -18.25
CA GLU A 604 -9.70 11.11 -19.35
C GLU A 604 -9.14 11.96 -20.50
N ASN A 605 -8.03 12.66 -20.29
CA ASN A 605 -7.48 13.59 -21.27
C ASN A 605 -6.41 12.91 -22.11
N GLY A 606 -6.50 13.03 -23.44
CA GLY A 606 -5.45 12.58 -24.35
C GLY A 606 -4.16 13.39 -24.15
N ARG A 607 -3.00 12.73 -24.16
CA ARG A 607 -1.71 13.36 -23.81
C ARG A 607 -0.60 12.97 -24.80
N LEU A 608 0.33 13.89 -24.99
CA LEU A 608 1.60 13.64 -25.68
C LEU A 608 2.74 13.85 -24.68
N LEU A 609 3.46 12.77 -24.36
CA LEU A 609 4.55 12.77 -23.39
C LEU A 609 5.90 12.65 -24.10
N SER A 610 6.90 13.38 -23.60
CA SER A 610 8.29 13.26 -24.06
C SER A 610 9.11 12.57 -22.97
N VAL A 611 9.43 11.30 -23.20
CA VAL A 611 10.05 10.43 -22.20
C VAL A 611 11.55 10.26 -22.50
N PRO A 612 12.44 10.86 -21.70
CA PRO A 612 13.87 10.61 -21.84
C PRO A 612 14.23 9.19 -21.42
N LEU A 613 15.05 8.50 -22.21
CA LEU A 613 15.44 7.11 -21.96
C LEU A 613 16.76 6.98 -21.17
N GLY A 614 17.15 8.02 -20.43
CA GLY A 614 18.38 8.06 -19.64
C GLY A 614 18.47 7.03 -18.51
N PHE A 615 17.41 6.27 -18.26
CA PHE A 615 17.42 5.11 -17.35
C PHE A 615 18.06 3.87 -17.98
N LEU A 616 18.13 3.78 -19.31
CA LEU A 616 18.81 2.68 -20.00
C LEU A 616 20.32 2.75 -19.77
N GLU A 617 20.98 1.59 -19.88
CA GLU A 617 22.44 1.50 -19.73
C GLU A 617 23.18 2.33 -20.81
N SER A 618 24.11 3.17 -20.37
CA SER A 618 24.90 4.03 -21.26
C SER A 618 25.75 3.20 -22.23
N GLY A 619 25.74 3.58 -23.51
CA GLY A 619 26.52 2.91 -24.55
C GLY A 619 25.98 1.55 -25.00
N VAL A 620 24.77 1.18 -24.58
CA VAL A 620 24.04 -0.02 -25.02
C VAL A 620 22.86 0.40 -25.91
N ARG A 621 22.66 -0.31 -27.02
CA ARG A 621 21.47 -0.19 -27.86
C ARG A 621 20.42 -1.19 -27.39
N TYR A 622 19.15 -0.79 -27.45
CA TYR A 622 18.02 -1.62 -27.09
C TYR A 622 17.03 -1.67 -28.25
N GLN A 623 16.40 -2.82 -28.47
CA GLN A 623 15.17 -2.91 -29.24
C GLN A 623 14.00 -2.62 -28.30
N ALA A 624 13.37 -1.46 -28.47
CA ALA A 624 12.10 -1.14 -27.83
C ALA A 624 10.97 -1.83 -28.59
N GLN A 625 10.24 -2.73 -27.94
CA GLN A 625 8.98 -3.33 -28.39
C GLN A 625 7.84 -2.53 -27.77
N ILE A 626 7.15 -1.74 -28.58
CA ILE A 626 6.22 -0.69 -28.14
C ILE A 626 4.80 -1.15 -28.39
N TYR A 627 3.98 -1.14 -27.34
CA TYR A 627 2.54 -1.40 -27.34
C TYR A 627 1.86 -0.09 -26.95
N ALA A 628 1.25 0.60 -27.91
CA ALA A 628 0.70 1.93 -27.70
C ALA A 628 -0.73 2.03 -28.22
N ASP A 629 -1.48 2.99 -27.69
CA ASP A 629 -2.80 3.34 -28.22
C ASP A 629 -2.74 3.63 -29.73
N GLY A 630 -3.69 3.06 -30.47
CA GLY A 630 -3.89 3.36 -31.88
C GLY A 630 -4.31 4.82 -32.12
N VAL A 631 -4.24 5.27 -33.38
CA VAL A 631 -4.50 6.68 -33.75
C VAL A 631 -5.91 7.15 -33.39
N ASP A 632 -6.89 6.26 -33.37
CA ASP A 632 -8.30 6.50 -33.06
C ASP A 632 -8.73 5.85 -31.73
N ALA A 633 -7.79 5.34 -30.94
CA ALA A 633 -8.08 4.75 -29.65
C ALA A 633 -8.70 5.76 -28.68
N SER A 634 -9.66 5.27 -27.91
CA SER A 634 -10.31 6.00 -26.82
C SER A 634 -11.03 5.00 -25.95
N TRP A 635 -10.98 5.17 -24.63
CA TRP A 635 -11.61 4.24 -23.68
C TRP A 635 -13.12 4.04 -23.91
N ASP A 636 -13.82 5.05 -24.43
CA ASP A 636 -15.28 5.09 -24.60
C ASP A 636 -15.76 4.76 -26.02
N LYS A 637 -14.87 4.77 -27.02
CA LYS A 637 -15.25 4.66 -28.45
C LYS A 637 -14.54 3.54 -29.18
N ASN A 638 -13.24 3.37 -28.94
CA ASN A 638 -12.43 2.35 -29.59
C ASN A 638 -11.33 1.88 -28.62
N PRO A 639 -11.71 1.19 -27.53
CA PRO A 639 -10.78 0.87 -26.45
C PRO A 639 -9.74 -0.19 -26.84
N GLU A 640 -9.99 -0.99 -27.88
CA GLU A 640 -9.11 -2.09 -28.29
C GLU A 640 -8.11 -1.71 -29.40
N ALA A 641 -8.20 -0.49 -29.95
CA ALA A 641 -7.25 -0.02 -30.96
C ALA A 641 -5.83 0.10 -30.39
N ILE A 642 -4.92 -0.74 -30.88
CA ILE A 642 -3.54 -0.82 -30.43
C ILE A 642 -2.57 -0.86 -31.62
N GLU A 643 -1.48 -0.11 -31.49
CA GLU A 643 -0.34 -0.17 -32.40
C GLU A 643 0.83 -0.89 -31.71
N ILE A 644 1.36 -1.93 -32.36
CA ILE A 644 2.52 -2.69 -31.87
C ILE A 644 3.66 -2.53 -32.87
N SER A 645 4.76 -1.95 -32.42
CA SER A 645 5.92 -1.64 -33.27
C SER A 645 7.24 -1.92 -32.56
N THR A 646 8.35 -1.89 -33.31
CA THR A 646 9.69 -2.00 -32.75
C THR A 646 10.58 -0.87 -33.20
N ARG A 647 11.46 -0.37 -32.32
CA ARG A 647 12.41 0.68 -32.64
C ARG A 647 13.72 0.48 -31.89
N GLU A 648 14.86 0.70 -32.55
CA GLU A 648 16.15 0.77 -31.86
C GLU A 648 16.32 2.11 -31.13
N VAL A 649 16.75 2.05 -29.88
CA VAL A 649 16.96 3.20 -28.99
C VAL A 649 18.22 3.04 -28.14
N SER A 650 18.60 4.09 -27.44
CA SER A 650 19.71 4.19 -26.50
C SER A 650 19.35 5.12 -25.35
N SER A 651 20.23 5.20 -24.35
CA SER A 651 20.09 6.13 -23.22
C SER A 651 20.02 7.62 -23.60
N ASN A 652 20.43 7.97 -24.83
CA ASN A 652 20.45 9.35 -25.33
C ASN A 652 19.16 9.73 -26.09
N ASP A 653 18.28 8.78 -26.33
CA ASP A 653 17.05 9.01 -27.08
C ASP A 653 15.92 9.54 -26.18
N VAL A 654 14.99 10.25 -26.80
CA VAL A 654 13.71 10.67 -26.20
C VAL A 654 12.59 10.03 -27.00
N LEU A 655 11.69 9.35 -26.32
CA LEU A 655 10.55 8.68 -26.92
C LEU A 655 9.29 9.53 -26.75
N ARG A 656 8.55 9.77 -27.84
CA ARG A 656 7.27 10.48 -27.78
C ARG A 656 6.14 9.47 -27.64
N LEU A 657 5.44 9.50 -26.52
CA LEU A 657 4.29 8.64 -26.25
C LEU A 657 3.01 9.42 -26.45
N ARG A 658 2.13 8.91 -27.30
CA ARG A 658 0.74 9.36 -27.36
C ARG A 658 -0.10 8.46 -26.48
N LEU A 659 -0.77 9.05 -25.50
CA LEU A 659 -1.79 8.36 -24.71
C LEU A 659 -3.15 8.84 -25.21
N ALA A 660 -4.02 7.91 -25.58
CA ALA A 660 -5.43 8.22 -25.83
C ALA A 660 -6.11 8.71 -24.54
N PRO A 661 -7.28 9.37 -24.62
CA PRO A 661 -8.20 9.49 -23.50
C PRO A 661 -8.40 8.13 -22.81
N GLY A 662 -8.18 8.07 -21.49
CA GLY A 662 -8.25 6.83 -20.71
C GLY A 662 -7.23 5.76 -21.13
N GLY A 663 -6.16 6.18 -21.80
CA GLY A 663 -5.21 5.32 -22.48
C GLY A 663 -3.85 5.16 -21.80
N GLY A 664 -2.92 4.52 -22.51
CA GLY A 664 -1.63 4.11 -21.99
C GLY A 664 -0.66 3.57 -23.03
N SER A 665 0.56 3.26 -22.59
CA SER A 665 1.55 2.57 -23.42
C SER A 665 2.44 1.68 -22.55
N ALA A 666 2.76 0.50 -23.07
CA ALA A 666 3.65 -0.46 -22.46
C ALA A 666 4.83 -0.75 -23.40
N ILE A 667 6.05 -0.79 -22.88
CA ILE A 667 7.25 -1.00 -23.68
C ILE A 667 8.17 -1.99 -22.99
N ARG A 668 8.70 -2.96 -23.75
CA ARG A 668 9.85 -3.79 -23.35
C ARG A 668 11.08 -3.32 -24.11
N PHE A 669 12.20 -3.11 -23.43
CA PHE A 669 13.49 -2.76 -24.00
C PHE A 669 14.44 -3.95 -23.85
N VAL A 670 14.72 -4.63 -24.95
CA VAL A 670 15.63 -5.78 -24.98
C VAL A 670 17.01 -5.29 -25.43
N PRO A 671 18.10 -5.52 -24.68
CA PRO A 671 19.42 -5.08 -25.09
C PRO A 671 19.86 -5.81 -26.35
N LEU A 672 20.32 -5.05 -27.35
CA LEU A 672 20.97 -5.59 -28.52
C LEU A 672 22.43 -5.88 -28.16
N HIS A 673 22.90 -7.11 -28.40
CA HIS A 673 24.30 -7.44 -28.17
C HIS A 673 25.20 -6.47 -28.96
N LYS A 674 26.21 -5.89 -28.30
CA LYS A 674 27.36 -5.33 -29.03
C LYS A 674 27.98 -6.48 -29.82
N ALA A 675 28.09 -6.33 -31.14
CA ALA A 675 29.19 -6.95 -31.84
C ALA A 675 30.46 -6.49 -31.11
N VAL A 676 31.14 -7.41 -30.44
CA VAL A 676 32.46 -7.14 -29.88
C VAL A 676 33.31 -6.77 -31.08
N ALA A 677 33.71 -5.49 -31.19
CA ALA A 677 34.75 -5.12 -32.13
C ALA A 677 35.98 -5.95 -31.73
N PRO A 678 36.53 -6.79 -32.63
CA PRO A 678 37.75 -7.52 -32.32
C PRO A 678 38.83 -6.49 -32.00
N ARG A 679 39.56 -6.75 -30.91
CA ARG A 679 40.68 -5.93 -30.43
C ARG A 679 41.74 -5.72 -31.51
#